data_AF-A0A1C7WFV5-F1
#
_entry.id   AF-A0A1C7WFV5-F1
#
_cell.length_a   1.000
_cell.length_b   1.000
_cell.length_c   1.000
_cell.angle_alpha   90.00
_cell.angle_beta   90.00
_cell.angle_gamma   90.00
#
_symmetry.space_group_name_H-M   'P 1'
#
loop_
_entity.id
_entity.type
_entity.pdbx_description
1 polymer ?
#
loop_
_entity_poly.entity_id
_entity_poly.type
_entity_poly.pdbx_seq_one_letter_code
_entity_poly.pdbx_strand_id
1 'polypeptide(L)'
;MTLKNKQKPFFAKLSPICFFSLLALQGVTVAQAAIVSAPGGPSLGASSIKGGTVIDINKPGRGGVSHNIYNQFDVDRGGVVLNNSAQNSTTQVAGAINGNNNLANGAANVILNEVNSAKASQLNGLIEVAGQNAQVIIANPSGITCNGCGFINANRATLTTGKTSVANGRVLDYVVNKGKITITGDGLQSSSANYTDLIAHTVAINADVQAQDLRVTYGQNRVNVDNTKATLLSAARQSGIGLDVSNLGGMYANKITLIGTGNGVGVNNAGTLAASVGDVTMNMNGSLTNKGTISAQKDIRVVLTPSNNNTYVINSPGGYLEAGSDIDIKSSYVRNIKGTMVADGNINIDSSAALSSNVGVDNDSGELSAGKGITINTKGASIKNSSGIISAVDDVTLDAKYGVNNYVGRIVSDVGGVTVNTANTLFNDRGIIEANCCVTLNAYKISSQYGLIQTKDDVVINVSSELNNTQGEILAEGNIAIKASEIKNNSGKIMAQEALNIEAARLVNSAYHNPTQEYGIFSGGDMSLNLSSSLNNEYGVIASQGDITITPNYLIANKHGHIGSDKNITLTAASIGNHNGNMIAGENLVVNASRLDNGSSASTAGNIEAGDTLEINMKRGPLSGGQQVDGSFYNQGTLAGKNKIKIDTDGKFGNYGKMISDNTVEIHTKY
;
A
#
# COMPACT_ATOMS: atom_id res chain seq x y z
N MET A 1 66.15 10.45 16.41
CA MET A 1 66.47 9.29 15.54
C MET A 1 65.35 8.27 15.66
N THR A 2 64.36 8.30 14.74
CA THR A 2 63.58 7.11 14.33
C THR A 2 62.80 7.45 13.07
N LEU A 3 63.15 6.76 11.98
CA LEU A 3 62.64 6.97 10.62
C LEU A 3 61.23 6.37 10.46
N LYS A 4 60.31 7.14 9.89
CA LYS A 4 59.02 6.66 9.35
C LYS A 4 59.24 6.07 7.96
N ASN A 5 59.10 4.75 7.82
CA ASN A 5 59.05 4.09 6.51
C ASN A 5 57.59 4.08 6.00
N LYS A 6 57.28 4.95 5.04
CA LYS A 6 56.05 4.89 4.24
C LYS A 6 56.35 4.12 2.95
N GLN A 7 55.92 2.87 2.84
CA GLN A 7 55.83 2.20 1.54
C GLN A 7 54.65 2.79 0.76
N LYS A 8 54.91 3.38 -0.41
CA LYS A 8 53.89 3.76 -1.39
C LYS A 8 53.56 2.54 -2.25
N PRO A 9 52.28 2.23 -2.56
CA PRO A 9 51.95 1.25 -3.56
C PRO A 9 52.32 1.78 -4.97
N PHE A 10 53.04 0.98 -5.73
CA PHE A 10 53.40 1.26 -7.12
C PHE A 10 52.26 0.77 -8.02
N PHE A 11 51.44 1.70 -8.53
CA PHE A 11 50.44 1.40 -9.56
C PHE A 11 51.06 1.63 -10.95
N ALA A 12 51.47 0.56 -11.61
CA ALA A 12 51.80 0.59 -13.03
C ALA A 12 50.52 0.33 -13.85
N LYS A 13 50.11 1.29 -14.67
CA LYS A 13 49.12 1.04 -15.74
C LYS A 13 49.85 0.37 -16.90
N LEU A 14 49.57 -0.92 -17.16
CA LEU A 14 50.03 -1.56 -18.39
C LEU A 14 49.21 -1.05 -19.58
N SER A 15 49.88 -0.67 -20.66
CA SER A 15 49.21 -0.37 -21.93
C SER A 15 48.70 -1.67 -22.57
N PRO A 16 47.66 -1.61 -23.43
CA PRO A 16 47.11 -2.79 -24.10
C PRO A 16 48.17 -3.61 -24.86
N ILE A 17 49.19 -2.94 -25.40
CA ILE A 17 50.27 -3.56 -26.18
C ILE A 17 51.20 -4.41 -25.29
N CYS A 18 51.46 -4.00 -24.05
CA CYS A 18 52.25 -4.82 -23.11
C CYS A 18 51.48 -6.05 -22.61
N PHE A 19 50.14 -5.98 -22.55
CA PHE A 19 49.32 -7.12 -22.14
C PHE A 19 49.25 -8.21 -23.24
N PHE A 20 49.13 -7.80 -24.51
CA PHE A 20 49.15 -8.72 -25.65
C PHE A 20 50.52 -9.37 -25.88
N SER A 21 51.61 -8.65 -25.61
CA SER A 21 52.97 -9.23 -25.69
C SER A 21 53.26 -10.22 -24.56
N LEU A 22 52.72 -10.00 -23.36
CA LEU A 22 52.77 -10.96 -22.24
C LEU A 22 51.97 -12.26 -22.52
N LEU A 23 50.86 -12.17 -23.27
CA LEU A 23 50.11 -13.33 -23.78
C LEU A 23 50.89 -14.11 -24.86
N ALA A 24 51.59 -13.41 -25.77
CA ALA A 24 52.39 -14.04 -26.83
C ALA A 24 53.69 -14.70 -26.35
N LEU A 25 54.24 -14.26 -25.20
CA LEU A 25 55.47 -14.76 -24.59
C LEU A 25 55.26 -15.84 -23.52
N GLN A 26 54.04 -16.39 -23.38
CA GLN A 26 53.67 -17.35 -22.31
C GLN A 26 53.92 -16.84 -20.87
N GLY A 27 54.07 -15.52 -20.67
CA GLY A 27 54.30 -14.91 -19.35
C GLY A 27 53.03 -14.76 -18.51
N VAL A 28 51.88 -15.14 -19.06
CA VAL A 28 50.58 -15.23 -18.37
C VAL A 28 50.05 -16.63 -18.61
N THR A 29 50.06 -17.47 -17.57
CA THR A 29 49.30 -18.72 -17.60
C THR A 29 47.82 -18.36 -17.48
N VAL A 30 47.03 -18.72 -18.50
CA VAL A 30 45.58 -18.72 -18.38
C VAL A 30 45.25 -19.76 -17.31
N ALA A 31 44.60 -19.35 -16.22
CA ALA A 31 44.16 -20.29 -15.19
C ALA A 31 43.17 -21.26 -15.83
N GLN A 32 43.61 -22.49 -16.07
CA GLN A 32 42.77 -23.54 -16.63
C GLN A 32 41.73 -23.91 -15.56
N ALA A 33 40.44 -23.87 -15.92
CA ALA A 33 39.35 -24.36 -15.07
C ALA A 33 39.65 -25.82 -14.73
N ALA A 34 39.80 -26.14 -13.44
CA ALA A 34 40.20 -27.46 -13.02
C ALA A 34 39.44 -27.90 -11.77
N ILE A 35 38.92 -29.13 -11.80
CA ILE A 35 38.45 -29.83 -10.61
C ILE A 35 39.65 -30.52 -9.97
N VAL A 36 39.95 -30.15 -8.73
CA VAL A 36 41.12 -30.63 -8.00
C VAL A 36 40.66 -31.17 -6.65
N SER A 37 40.64 -32.49 -6.51
CA SER A 37 40.30 -33.16 -5.25
C SER A 37 41.29 -32.81 -4.14
N ALA A 38 40.79 -32.67 -2.92
CA ALA A 38 41.61 -32.61 -1.72
C ALA A 38 42.02 -34.03 -1.28
N PRO A 39 42.98 -34.19 -0.36
CA PRO A 39 43.25 -35.49 0.25
C PRO A 39 41.97 -36.11 0.86
N GLY A 40 41.64 -37.35 0.48
CA GLY A 40 40.38 -38.01 0.87
C GLY A 40 39.14 -37.56 0.09
N GLY A 41 39.31 -36.67 -0.90
CA GLY A 41 38.30 -36.31 -1.88
C GLY A 41 38.07 -37.41 -2.93
N PRO A 42 37.13 -37.20 -3.86
CA PRO A 42 36.76 -38.20 -4.85
C PRO A 42 37.84 -38.42 -5.91
N SER A 43 37.76 -39.56 -6.59
CA SER A 43 38.58 -39.84 -7.77
C SER A 43 37.96 -39.22 -9.03
N LEU A 44 38.81 -38.67 -9.90
CA LEU A 44 38.41 -38.27 -11.25
C LEU A 44 38.35 -39.55 -12.11
N GLY A 45 37.17 -39.83 -12.67
CA GLY A 45 36.90 -41.03 -13.47
C GLY A 45 37.57 -40.98 -14.84
N ALA A 46 37.93 -42.14 -15.38
CA ALA A 46 38.75 -42.28 -16.59
C ALA A 46 37.97 -42.38 -17.91
N SER A 47 36.76 -41.83 -18.04
CA SER A 47 36.00 -41.94 -19.30
C SER A 47 35.10 -40.75 -19.57
N SER A 48 35.45 -40.01 -20.63
CA SER A 48 34.54 -39.08 -21.29
C SER A 48 34.82 -39.12 -22.79
N ILE A 49 33.82 -39.55 -23.56
CA ILE A 49 33.87 -39.51 -25.03
C ILE A 49 33.32 -38.19 -25.59
N LYS A 50 32.67 -37.37 -24.73
CA LYS A 50 32.06 -36.08 -25.08
C LYS A 50 32.78 -34.86 -24.47
N GLY A 51 33.85 -35.06 -23.71
CA GLY A 51 34.69 -34.00 -23.15
C GLY A 51 34.30 -33.48 -21.76
N GLY A 52 33.15 -33.90 -21.19
CA GLY A 52 32.78 -33.56 -19.81
C GLY A 52 33.59 -34.31 -18.75
N THR A 53 33.83 -33.71 -17.59
CA THR A 53 34.60 -34.35 -16.50
C THR A 53 33.73 -35.37 -15.74
N VAL A 54 34.24 -36.55 -15.44
CA VAL A 54 33.53 -37.54 -14.61
C VAL A 54 34.17 -37.60 -13.22
N ILE A 55 33.34 -37.54 -12.17
CA ILE A 55 33.76 -37.66 -10.77
C ILE A 55 33.12 -38.91 -10.19
N ASP A 56 33.95 -39.87 -9.82
CA ASP A 56 33.52 -41.01 -9.02
C ASP A 56 33.42 -40.56 -7.57
N ILE A 57 32.21 -40.16 -7.18
CA ILE A 57 31.92 -39.63 -5.84
C ILE A 57 32.34 -40.63 -4.76
N ASN A 58 32.67 -40.10 -3.59
CA ASN A 58 33.02 -40.89 -2.42
C ASN A 58 31.87 -41.81 -1.98
N LYS A 59 32.21 -42.90 -1.29
CA LYS A 59 31.24 -43.80 -0.68
C LYS A 59 30.29 -43.03 0.27
N PRO A 60 28.96 -43.17 0.16
CA PRO A 60 28.04 -42.52 1.07
C PRO A 60 28.18 -43.07 2.50
N GLY A 61 28.06 -42.17 3.49
CA GLY A 61 27.98 -42.55 4.89
C GLY A 61 26.62 -43.18 5.25
N ARG A 62 26.46 -43.64 6.51
CA ARG A 62 25.21 -44.26 7.00
C ARG A 62 23.95 -43.39 6.83
N GLY A 63 24.11 -42.07 6.78
CA GLY A 63 23.02 -41.13 6.56
C GLY A 63 22.74 -40.80 5.09
N GLY A 64 23.42 -41.46 4.14
CA GLY A 64 23.20 -41.29 2.70
C GLY A 64 23.95 -40.13 2.04
N VAL A 65 24.77 -39.39 2.79
CA VAL A 65 25.61 -38.31 2.25
C VAL A 65 26.94 -38.88 1.72
N SER A 66 27.22 -38.64 0.45
CA SER A 66 28.57 -38.73 -0.13
C SER A 66 29.25 -37.37 0.04
N HIS A 67 30.31 -37.32 0.84
CA HIS A 67 31.05 -36.08 1.13
C HIS A 67 32.34 -36.04 0.31
N ASN A 68 32.42 -35.06 -0.58
CA ASN A 68 33.47 -34.89 -1.58
C ASN A 68 34.17 -33.56 -1.31
N ILE A 69 35.46 -33.59 -1.00
CA ILE A 69 36.22 -32.40 -0.61
C ILE A 69 37.21 -32.04 -1.72
N TYR A 70 37.25 -30.77 -2.09
CA TYR A 70 38.05 -30.25 -3.19
C TYR A 70 38.92 -29.07 -2.74
N ASN A 71 40.09 -28.94 -3.37
CA ASN A 71 40.88 -27.70 -3.34
C ASN A 71 40.37 -26.68 -4.38
N GLN A 72 39.81 -27.16 -5.48
CA GLN A 72 39.13 -26.36 -6.50
C GLN A 72 38.00 -27.18 -7.12
N PHE A 73 36.83 -26.57 -7.33
CA PHE A 73 35.72 -27.17 -8.05
C PHE A 73 35.22 -26.14 -9.07
N ASP A 74 35.81 -26.18 -10.26
CA ASP A 74 35.39 -25.37 -11.41
C ASP A 74 34.82 -26.30 -12.47
N VAL A 75 33.67 -25.93 -13.01
CA VAL A 75 33.01 -26.65 -14.10
C VAL A 75 33.21 -25.82 -15.36
N ASP A 76 33.79 -26.42 -16.40
CA ASP A 76 33.90 -25.78 -17.70
C ASP A 76 32.60 -25.95 -18.51
N ARG A 77 32.58 -25.46 -19.75
CA ARG A 77 31.43 -25.58 -20.65
C ARG A 77 31.11 -27.02 -21.05
N GLY A 78 32.07 -27.94 -20.93
CA GLY A 78 31.87 -29.36 -21.17
C GLY A 78 31.07 -30.05 -20.07
N GLY A 79 30.91 -29.41 -18.91
CA GLY A 79 30.11 -29.91 -17.80
C GLY A 79 30.84 -30.99 -16.97
N VAL A 80 30.16 -31.42 -15.91
CA VAL A 80 30.66 -32.46 -15.00
C VAL A 80 29.57 -33.48 -14.69
N VAL A 81 29.97 -34.74 -14.57
CA VAL A 81 29.12 -35.85 -14.14
C VAL A 81 29.56 -36.29 -12.74
N LEU A 82 28.62 -36.27 -11.80
CA LEU A 82 28.74 -36.88 -10.48
C LEU A 82 28.24 -38.33 -10.60
N ASN A 83 29.17 -39.29 -10.63
CA ASN A 83 28.85 -40.69 -10.87
C ASN A 83 28.25 -41.36 -9.63
N ASN A 84 26.92 -41.29 -9.51
CA ASN A 84 26.13 -41.89 -8.44
C ASN A 84 25.59 -43.28 -8.79
N SER A 85 26.22 -43.96 -9.76
CA SER A 85 25.81 -45.29 -10.22
C SER A 85 26.84 -46.36 -9.87
N ALA A 86 26.42 -47.46 -9.25
CA ALA A 86 27.29 -48.64 -9.07
C ALA A 86 27.45 -49.47 -10.37
N GLN A 87 26.58 -49.23 -11.36
CA GLN A 87 26.57 -49.90 -12.66
C GLN A 87 26.98 -48.92 -13.77
N ASN A 88 27.36 -49.43 -14.93
CA ASN A 88 27.59 -48.59 -16.11
C ASN A 88 26.34 -47.76 -16.42
N SER A 89 26.53 -46.49 -16.74
CA SER A 89 25.43 -45.55 -16.99
C SER A 89 25.70 -44.75 -18.26
N THR A 90 24.65 -44.26 -18.90
CA THR A 90 24.76 -43.28 -19.98
C THR A 90 24.29 -41.92 -19.47
N THR A 91 25.10 -40.90 -19.70
CA THR A 91 24.89 -39.53 -19.24
C THR A 91 24.77 -38.59 -20.42
N GLN A 92 24.06 -37.48 -20.24
CA GLN A 92 23.90 -36.46 -21.26
C GLN A 92 25.23 -35.73 -21.52
N VAL A 93 25.97 -35.43 -20.44
CA VAL A 93 27.19 -34.64 -20.40
C VAL A 93 28.41 -35.43 -20.87
N ALA A 94 28.69 -36.63 -20.33
CA ALA A 94 29.91 -37.40 -20.63
C ALA A 94 29.69 -38.60 -21.57
N GLY A 95 28.44 -38.96 -21.87
CA GLY A 95 28.10 -40.18 -22.62
C GLY A 95 28.15 -41.43 -21.73
N ALA A 96 28.56 -42.57 -22.30
CA ALA A 96 28.71 -43.81 -21.57
C ALA A 96 29.87 -43.72 -20.56
N ILE A 97 29.59 -44.06 -19.30
CA ILE A 97 30.55 -44.09 -18.21
C ILE A 97 30.51 -45.45 -17.49
N ASN A 98 31.64 -45.84 -16.91
CA ASN A 98 31.70 -47.02 -16.06
C ASN A 98 31.01 -46.76 -14.71
N GLY A 99 30.58 -47.82 -14.04
CA GLY A 99 30.06 -47.75 -12.67
C GLY A 99 31.14 -47.27 -11.68
N ASN A 100 30.70 -46.51 -10.68
CA ASN A 100 31.52 -46.04 -9.57
C ASN A 100 31.71 -47.15 -8.53
N ASN A 101 32.93 -47.66 -8.44
CA ASN A 101 33.31 -48.73 -7.51
C ASN A 101 33.13 -48.35 -6.02
N ASN A 102 33.08 -47.05 -5.68
CA ASN A 102 32.84 -46.59 -4.32
C ASN A 102 31.40 -46.88 -3.84
N LEU A 103 30.48 -47.18 -4.76
CA LEU A 103 29.04 -47.32 -4.51
C LEU A 103 28.56 -48.77 -4.40
N ALA A 104 29.46 -49.71 -4.14
CA ALA A 104 29.12 -51.13 -3.94
C ALA A 104 28.06 -51.39 -2.85
N ASN A 105 27.81 -50.41 -1.96
CA ASN A 105 26.83 -50.51 -0.88
C ASN A 105 25.61 -49.58 -1.06
N GLY A 106 25.37 -49.10 -2.28
CA GLY A 106 24.24 -48.23 -2.62
C GLY A 106 24.65 -46.81 -3.02
N ALA A 107 23.77 -46.16 -3.77
CA ALA A 107 23.93 -44.78 -4.22
C ALA A 107 23.72 -43.77 -3.08
N ALA A 108 24.28 -42.58 -3.24
CA ALA A 108 24.07 -41.47 -2.32
C ALA A 108 22.70 -40.83 -2.53
N ASN A 109 22.08 -40.37 -1.43
CA ASN A 109 20.89 -39.53 -1.46
C ASN A 109 21.26 -38.03 -1.54
N VAL A 110 22.44 -37.68 -1.04
CA VAL A 110 23.00 -36.33 -1.05
C VAL A 110 24.46 -36.41 -1.48
N ILE A 111 24.83 -35.62 -2.48
CA ILE A 111 26.21 -35.46 -2.94
C ILE A 111 26.67 -34.07 -2.53
N LEU A 112 27.47 -34.02 -1.46
CA LEU A 112 28.05 -32.79 -0.94
C LEU A 112 29.43 -32.58 -1.58
N ASN A 113 29.56 -31.53 -2.38
CA ASN A 113 30.81 -31.07 -2.98
C ASN A 113 31.28 -29.82 -2.23
N GLU A 114 32.25 -29.99 -1.34
CA GLU A 114 32.76 -28.93 -0.48
C GLU A 114 34.15 -28.48 -0.94
N VAL A 115 34.32 -27.18 -1.18
CA VAL A 115 35.60 -26.57 -1.52
C VAL A 115 36.19 -25.93 -0.27
N ASN A 116 37.37 -26.42 0.14
CA ASN A 116 38.10 -25.90 1.29
C ASN A 116 39.36 -25.14 0.84
N SER A 117 39.17 -24.03 0.12
CA SER A 117 40.26 -23.17 -0.31
C SER A 117 39.85 -21.70 -0.33
N ALA A 118 40.80 -20.81 -0.55
CA ALA A 118 40.53 -19.38 -0.67
C ALA A 118 39.91 -18.99 -2.02
N LYS A 119 39.83 -19.91 -2.99
CA LYS A 119 39.37 -19.62 -4.35
C LYS A 119 37.87 -19.88 -4.50
N ALA A 120 37.18 -18.94 -5.14
CA ALA A 120 35.78 -19.11 -5.53
C ALA A 120 35.65 -20.14 -6.65
N SER A 121 34.49 -20.80 -6.72
CA SER A 121 34.15 -21.74 -7.79
C SER A 121 33.60 -21.01 -9.01
N GLN A 122 34.02 -21.43 -10.20
CA GLN A 122 33.51 -20.99 -11.49
C GLN A 122 32.74 -22.15 -12.13
N LEU A 123 31.41 -22.02 -12.23
CA LEU A 123 30.52 -23.02 -12.79
C LEU A 123 30.04 -22.52 -14.15
N ASN A 124 30.58 -23.09 -15.24
CA ASN A 124 30.31 -22.65 -16.61
C ASN A 124 29.60 -23.70 -17.47
N GLY A 125 29.05 -24.75 -16.85
CA GLY A 125 28.38 -25.84 -17.54
C GLY A 125 27.53 -26.70 -16.61
N LEU A 126 26.90 -27.73 -17.16
CA LEU A 126 25.92 -28.56 -16.48
C LEU A 126 26.58 -29.54 -15.50
N ILE A 127 25.92 -29.76 -14.37
CA ILE A 127 26.27 -30.73 -13.32
C ILE A 127 25.24 -31.85 -13.36
N GLU A 128 25.62 -33.01 -13.85
CA GLU A 128 24.72 -34.16 -14.01
C GLU A 128 24.98 -35.23 -12.95
N VAL A 129 23.90 -35.79 -12.37
CA VAL A 129 24.00 -36.98 -11.51
C VAL A 129 23.78 -38.23 -12.37
N ALA A 130 24.76 -39.13 -12.46
CA ALA A 130 24.59 -40.39 -13.16
C ALA A 130 23.90 -41.44 -12.28
N GLY A 131 23.02 -42.26 -12.86
CA GLY A 131 22.31 -43.31 -12.13
C GLY A 131 21.18 -42.76 -11.26
N GLN A 132 21.13 -43.19 -9.99
CA GLN A 132 20.08 -42.76 -9.06
C GLN A 132 20.17 -41.26 -8.79
N ASN A 133 19.03 -40.56 -8.88
CA ASN A 133 18.97 -39.13 -8.58
C ASN A 133 19.34 -38.84 -7.12
N ALA A 134 19.91 -37.66 -6.88
CA ALA A 134 20.34 -37.23 -5.55
C ALA A 134 20.22 -35.71 -5.41
N GLN A 135 20.25 -35.23 -4.17
CA GLN A 135 20.48 -33.81 -3.91
C GLN A 135 21.95 -33.49 -4.23
N VAL A 136 22.19 -32.39 -4.94
CA VAL A 136 23.54 -31.89 -5.20
C VAL A 136 23.77 -30.61 -4.42
N ILE A 137 24.82 -30.57 -3.60
CA ILE A 137 25.23 -29.38 -2.85
C ILE A 137 26.62 -28.99 -3.33
N ILE A 138 26.77 -27.75 -3.80
CA ILE A 138 28.07 -27.12 -4.07
C ILE A 138 28.31 -26.07 -2.98
N ALA A 139 29.23 -26.36 -2.07
CA ALA A 139 29.56 -25.52 -0.92
C ALA A 139 30.94 -24.90 -1.07
N ASN A 140 31.02 -23.59 -1.29
CA ASN A 140 32.28 -22.86 -1.35
C ASN A 140 32.18 -21.51 -0.60
N PRO A 141 32.71 -21.43 0.64
CA PRO A 141 32.69 -20.20 1.42
C PRO A 141 33.43 -19.00 0.83
N SER A 142 34.29 -19.19 -0.18
CA SER A 142 34.95 -18.11 -0.89
C SER A 142 34.09 -17.48 -1.99
N GLY A 143 33.01 -18.14 -2.40
CA GLY A 143 32.07 -17.65 -3.41
C GLY A 143 31.86 -18.63 -4.56
N ILE A 144 30.80 -18.39 -5.33
CA ILE A 144 30.41 -19.20 -6.49
C ILE A 144 29.97 -18.25 -7.60
N THR A 145 30.48 -18.45 -8.81
CA THR A 145 29.98 -17.78 -10.02
C THR A 145 29.37 -18.83 -10.94
N CYS A 146 28.17 -18.56 -11.45
CA CYS A 146 27.46 -19.39 -12.41
C CYS A 146 27.30 -18.62 -13.72
N ASN A 147 27.74 -19.22 -14.82
CA ASN A 147 27.61 -18.68 -16.17
C ASN A 147 27.22 -19.81 -17.13
N GLY A 148 25.92 -20.05 -17.29
CA GLY A 148 25.41 -21.21 -18.02
C GLY A 148 25.53 -22.51 -17.23
N CYS A 149 25.61 -22.42 -15.90
CA CYS A 149 25.59 -23.62 -15.08
C CYS A 149 24.16 -24.16 -14.96
N GLY A 150 24.03 -25.42 -14.57
CA GLY A 150 22.73 -26.04 -14.38
C GLY A 150 22.84 -27.45 -13.84
N PHE A 151 21.69 -28.09 -13.62
CA PHE A 151 21.62 -29.41 -13.03
C PHE A 151 20.83 -30.37 -13.90
N ILE A 152 21.28 -31.62 -13.97
CA ILE A 152 20.57 -32.72 -14.61
C ILE A 152 20.44 -33.86 -13.60
N ASN A 153 19.25 -34.44 -13.51
CA ASN A 153 18.96 -35.58 -12.64
C ASN A 153 19.23 -35.32 -11.14
N ALA A 154 19.15 -34.06 -10.71
CA ALA A 154 19.18 -33.68 -9.31
C ALA A 154 17.75 -33.38 -8.83
N ASN A 155 17.31 -33.98 -7.72
CA ASN A 155 15.98 -33.68 -7.17
C ASN A 155 15.95 -32.35 -6.39
N ARG A 156 17.11 -31.92 -5.87
CA ARG A 156 17.36 -30.62 -5.25
C ARG A 156 18.78 -30.18 -5.59
N ALA A 157 18.93 -28.92 -5.98
CA ALA A 157 20.21 -28.30 -6.24
C ALA A 157 20.46 -27.17 -5.24
N THR A 158 21.61 -27.19 -4.55
CA THR A 158 21.97 -26.17 -3.57
C THR A 158 23.34 -25.58 -3.94
N LEU A 159 23.39 -24.29 -4.24
CA LEU A 159 24.62 -23.50 -4.29
C LEU A 159 24.75 -22.73 -2.98
N THR A 160 25.84 -22.93 -2.25
CA THR A 160 26.03 -22.25 -0.97
C THR A 160 27.44 -21.72 -0.73
N THR A 161 27.54 -20.53 -0.12
CA THR A 161 28.78 -20.03 0.50
C THR A 161 28.83 -20.29 2.00
N GLY A 162 27.84 -21.02 2.52
CA GLY A 162 27.85 -21.52 3.88
C GLY A 162 28.82 -22.68 4.04
N LYS A 163 29.48 -22.74 5.19
CA LYS A 163 30.15 -23.96 5.61
C LYS A 163 29.08 -24.98 5.99
N THR A 164 29.18 -26.20 5.45
CA THR A 164 28.17 -27.25 5.69
C THR A 164 28.49 -28.00 6.98
N SER A 165 27.53 -28.11 7.90
CA SER A 165 27.69 -28.94 9.10
C SER A 165 27.22 -30.37 8.80
N VAL A 166 28.11 -31.35 8.94
CA VAL A 166 27.80 -32.78 8.73
C VAL A 166 28.00 -33.55 10.03
N ALA A 167 26.99 -34.32 10.44
CA ALA A 167 27.09 -35.23 11.58
C ALA A 167 26.32 -36.53 11.31
N ASN A 168 26.84 -37.66 11.80
CA ASN A 168 26.23 -38.99 11.62
C ASN A 168 25.88 -39.32 10.16
N GLY A 169 26.66 -38.82 9.20
CA GLY A 169 26.45 -39.00 7.76
C GLY A 169 25.27 -38.24 7.16
N ARG A 170 24.78 -37.18 7.83
CA ARG A 170 23.71 -36.28 7.35
C ARG A 170 24.17 -34.83 7.37
N VAL A 171 23.67 -34.02 6.42
CA VAL A 171 23.81 -32.57 6.45
C VAL A 171 22.80 -32.01 7.47
N LEU A 172 23.26 -31.19 8.40
CA LEU A 172 22.42 -30.58 9.44
C LEU A 172 21.99 -29.15 9.07
N ASP A 173 22.94 -28.34 8.61
CA ASP A 173 22.75 -26.93 8.34
C ASP A 173 23.88 -26.34 7.48
N TYR A 174 23.67 -25.11 7.05
CA TYR A 174 24.64 -24.26 6.38
C TYR A 174 24.92 -23.02 7.23
N VAL A 175 26.19 -22.79 7.58
CA VAL A 175 26.62 -21.63 8.37
C VAL A 175 27.27 -20.60 7.45
N VAL A 176 26.54 -19.54 7.14
CA VAL A 176 26.93 -18.49 6.17
C VAL A 176 27.54 -17.30 6.91
N ASN A 177 28.84 -17.07 6.72
CA ASN A 177 29.54 -15.90 7.29
C ASN A 177 29.96 -14.86 6.23
N LYS A 178 30.27 -15.32 5.01
CA LYS A 178 30.82 -14.54 3.91
C LYS A 178 30.55 -15.24 2.58
N GLY A 179 31.07 -14.66 1.50
CA GLY A 179 31.02 -15.23 0.15
C GLY A 179 29.80 -14.74 -0.63
N LYS A 180 30.00 -14.59 -1.94
CA LYS A 180 28.98 -14.12 -2.87
C LYS A 180 28.63 -15.22 -3.86
N ILE A 181 27.35 -15.37 -4.15
CA ILE A 181 26.89 -16.09 -5.35
C ILE A 181 26.64 -15.05 -6.44
N THR A 182 27.18 -15.27 -7.65
CA THR A 182 26.92 -14.42 -8.82
C THR A 182 26.40 -15.28 -9.96
N ILE A 183 25.20 -14.98 -10.44
CA ILE A 183 24.64 -15.54 -11.68
C ILE A 183 24.87 -14.51 -12.79
N THR A 184 25.50 -14.91 -13.89
CA THR A 184 25.92 -14.02 -14.98
C THR A 184 25.89 -14.75 -16.32
N GLY A 185 26.12 -14.03 -17.42
CA GLY A 185 26.20 -14.59 -18.78
C GLY A 185 24.97 -15.44 -19.14
N ASP A 186 25.16 -16.74 -19.40
CA ASP A 186 24.08 -17.64 -19.84
C ASP A 186 23.12 -18.09 -18.71
N GLY A 187 23.32 -17.57 -17.48
CA GLY A 187 22.39 -17.77 -16.37
C GLY A 187 22.55 -19.10 -15.63
N LEU A 188 21.49 -19.49 -14.89
CA LEU A 188 21.37 -20.74 -14.15
C LEU A 188 20.16 -21.54 -14.66
N GLN A 189 20.40 -22.76 -15.12
CA GLN A 189 19.40 -23.68 -15.66
C GLN A 189 19.11 -24.81 -14.65
N SER A 190 18.06 -24.66 -13.84
CA SER A 190 17.72 -25.60 -12.75
C SER A 190 16.26 -26.06 -12.79
N SER A 191 15.62 -25.98 -13.96
CA SER A 191 14.22 -26.40 -14.17
C SER A 191 14.00 -27.90 -14.03
N SER A 192 15.05 -28.72 -14.06
CA SER A 192 14.99 -30.16 -13.85
C SER A 192 14.90 -30.56 -12.37
N ALA A 193 15.30 -29.68 -11.45
CA ALA A 193 15.26 -29.91 -10.02
C ALA A 193 13.95 -29.38 -9.42
N ASN A 194 13.38 -30.12 -8.48
CA ASN A 194 12.17 -29.70 -7.78
C ASN A 194 12.43 -28.45 -6.91
N TYR A 195 13.64 -28.36 -6.34
CA TYR A 195 14.08 -27.26 -5.48
C TYR A 195 15.45 -26.76 -5.90
N THR A 196 15.60 -25.44 -5.98
CA THR A 196 16.87 -24.77 -6.22
C THR A 196 17.13 -23.78 -5.09
N ASP A 197 18.21 -23.98 -4.36
CA ASP A 197 18.61 -23.15 -3.22
C ASP A 197 19.86 -22.32 -3.57
N LEU A 198 19.79 -21.01 -3.36
CA LEU A 198 20.94 -20.11 -3.38
C LEU A 198 21.14 -19.57 -1.95
N ILE A 199 22.18 -20.03 -1.27
CA ILE A 199 22.40 -19.73 0.15
C ILE A 199 23.76 -19.05 0.34
N ALA A 200 23.81 -17.73 0.48
CA ALA A 200 25.07 -16.99 0.51
C ALA A 200 25.05 -15.78 1.44
N HIS A 201 26.19 -15.11 1.65
CA HIS A 201 26.17 -13.85 2.37
C HIS A 201 25.52 -12.75 1.51
N THR A 202 25.88 -12.71 0.23
CA THR A 202 25.21 -11.87 -0.78
C THR A 202 24.99 -12.66 -2.07
N VAL A 203 23.94 -12.29 -2.81
CA VAL A 203 23.57 -12.90 -4.09
C VAL A 203 23.39 -11.80 -5.13
N ALA A 204 24.02 -11.95 -6.30
CA ALA A 204 23.79 -11.07 -7.45
C ALA A 204 23.28 -11.88 -8.64
N ILE A 205 22.16 -11.43 -9.19
CA ILE A 205 21.49 -12.02 -10.35
C ILE A 205 21.63 -11.03 -11.51
N ASN A 206 22.64 -11.26 -12.36
CA ASN A 206 22.93 -10.45 -13.53
C ASN A 206 22.53 -11.12 -14.86
N ALA A 207 21.94 -12.31 -14.76
CA ALA A 207 21.41 -13.12 -15.86
C ALA A 207 20.31 -14.02 -15.28
N ASP A 208 19.55 -14.68 -16.16
CA ASP A 208 18.36 -15.42 -15.77
C ASP A 208 18.65 -16.64 -14.89
N VAL A 209 17.80 -16.83 -13.88
CA VAL A 209 17.68 -18.07 -13.11
C VAL A 209 16.37 -18.73 -13.49
N GLN A 210 16.43 -19.99 -13.93
CA GLN A 210 15.25 -20.81 -14.21
C GLN A 210 15.18 -21.97 -13.22
N ALA A 211 14.05 -22.12 -12.53
CA ALA A 211 13.87 -23.15 -11.51
C ALA A 211 12.39 -23.55 -11.34
N GLN A 212 12.09 -24.60 -10.58
CA GLN A 212 10.71 -24.90 -10.15
C GLN A 212 10.37 -24.19 -8.85
N ASP A 213 10.91 -24.60 -7.70
CA ASP A 213 10.86 -23.84 -6.43
C ASP A 213 12.23 -23.21 -6.18
N LEU A 214 12.31 -21.89 -6.31
CA LEU A 214 13.54 -21.13 -6.07
C LEU A 214 13.53 -20.53 -4.66
N ARG A 215 14.58 -20.83 -3.89
CA ARG A 215 14.78 -20.26 -2.56
C ARG A 215 16.11 -19.57 -2.47
N VAL A 216 16.07 -18.28 -2.13
CA VAL A 216 17.28 -17.46 -1.98
C VAL A 216 17.39 -17.00 -0.53
N THR A 217 18.45 -17.44 0.14
CA THR A 217 18.74 -17.06 1.52
C THR A 217 20.02 -16.26 1.58
N TYR A 218 19.96 -15.05 2.12
CA TYR A 218 21.09 -14.12 2.17
C TYR A 218 21.32 -13.49 3.55
N GLY A 219 22.53 -12.98 3.77
CA GLY A 219 23.00 -12.43 5.06
C GLY A 219 23.89 -13.41 5.85
N GLN A 220 24.30 -13.01 7.07
CA GLN A 220 25.11 -13.86 7.95
C GLN A 220 24.25 -14.73 8.87
N ASN A 221 23.99 -15.98 8.45
CA ASN A 221 22.93 -16.78 9.04
C ASN A 221 23.30 -18.27 9.13
N ARG A 222 22.66 -18.98 10.05
CA ARG A 222 22.56 -20.43 10.05
C ARG A 222 21.26 -20.81 9.36
N VAL A 223 21.35 -21.63 8.33
CA VAL A 223 20.22 -22.03 7.48
C VAL A 223 20.01 -23.52 7.65
N ASN A 224 18.77 -23.95 7.88
CA ASN A 224 18.47 -25.36 8.00
C ASN A 224 18.59 -26.09 6.64
N VAL A 225 18.71 -27.42 6.67
CA VAL A 225 19.01 -28.23 5.47
C VAL A 225 18.00 -28.07 4.33
N ASP A 226 16.72 -27.83 4.62
CA ASP A 226 15.65 -27.68 3.62
C ASP A 226 15.45 -26.23 3.14
N ASN A 227 16.23 -25.29 3.68
CA ASN A 227 16.21 -23.86 3.38
C ASN A 227 14.83 -23.20 3.59
N THR A 228 14.12 -23.63 4.63
CA THR A 228 12.83 -23.02 5.03
C THR A 228 12.99 -22.03 6.18
N LYS A 229 14.11 -22.10 6.92
CA LYS A 229 14.39 -21.26 8.08
C LYS A 229 15.84 -20.82 8.10
N ALA A 230 16.04 -19.54 8.38
CA ALA A 230 17.35 -18.98 8.67
C ALA A 230 17.31 -18.29 10.04
N THR A 231 18.38 -18.48 10.82
CA THR A 231 18.59 -17.79 12.10
C THR A 231 19.83 -16.94 12.00
N LEU A 232 19.73 -15.69 12.43
CA LEU A 232 20.84 -14.73 12.40
C LEU A 232 22.03 -15.21 13.25
N LEU A 233 23.25 -15.13 12.71
CA LEU A 233 24.49 -15.46 13.44
C LEU A 233 25.02 -14.31 14.29
N SER A 234 24.79 -13.07 13.85
CA SER A 234 25.28 -11.85 14.51
C SER A 234 24.23 -10.76 14.47
N ALA A 235 23.95 -10.15 15.62
CA ALA A 235 23.04 -9.01 15.73
C ALA A 235 23.62 -7.70 15.17
N ALA A 236 24.89 -7.69 14.75
CA ALA A 236 25.52 -6.50 14.17
C ALA A 236 24.82 -6.10 12.86
N ARG A 237 24.60 -4.78 12.69
CA ARG A 237 24.03 -4.23 11.45
C ARG A 237 24.96 -4.54 10.28
N GLN A 238 24.40 -5.14 9.24
CA GLN A 238 25.08 -5.44 7.98
C GLN A 238 24.79 -4.29 7.01
N SER A 239 25.83 -3.83 6.30
CA SER A 239 25.70 -2.81 5.26
C SER A 239 25.76 -3.47 3.89
N GLY A 240 24.89 -3.03 2.97
CA GLY A 240 24.87 -3.50 1.59
C GLY A 240 23.56 -4.14 1.17
N ILE A 241 23.57 -4.71 -0.03
CA ILE A 241 22.43 -5.40 -0.64
C ILE A 241 22.62 -6.91 -0.42
N GLY A 242 21.60 -7.57 0.13
CA GLY A 242 21.62 -9.01 0.34
C GLY A 242 21.39 -9.77 -0.95
N LEU A 243 20.38 -9.35 -1.70
CA LEU A 243 20.06 -9.84 -3.05
C LEU A 243 19.91 -8.68 -4.02
N ASP A 244 20.72 -8.67 -5.07
CA ASP A 244 20.73 -7.64 -6.12
C ASP A 244 20.36 -8.29 -7.46
N VAL A 245 19.21 -7.93 -8.03
CA VAL A 245 18.75 -8.38 -9.34
C VAL A 245 18.88 -7.20 -10.31
N SER A 246 19.77 -7.33 -11.29
CA SER A 246 20.01 -6.27 -12.27
C SER A 246 18.90 -6.24 -13.33
N ASN A 247 18.86 -5.18 -14.13
CA ASN A 247 17.95 -5.08 -15.27
C ASN A 247 18.24 -6.08 -16.42
N LEU A 248 19.38 -6.77 -16.37
CA LEU A 248 19.75 -7.84 -17.30
C LEU A 248 19.45 -9.23 -16.72
N GLY A 249 19.12 -9.32 -15.43
CA GLY A 249 18.84 -10.56 -14.74
C GLY A 249 17.35 -10.75 -14.43
N GLY A 250 16.96 -12.00 -14.27
CA GLY A 250 15.63 -12.35 -13.78
C GLY A 250 15.65 -13.66 -13.00
N MET A 251 14.63 -13.85 -12.17
CA MET A 251 14.35 -15.10 -11.48
C MET A 251 12.98 -15.57 -11.94
N TYR A 252 12.95 -16.71 -12.63
CA TYR A 252 11.75 -17.31 -13.21
C TYR A 252 11.56 -18.69 -12.59
N ALA A 253 10.49 -18.84 -11.81
CA ALA A 253 10.21 -20.09 -11.13
C ALA A 253 8.71 -20.35 -10.98
N ASN A 254 8.31 -21.58 -10.66
CA ASN A 254 6.92 -21.84 -10.24
C ASN A 254 6.61 -21.13 -8.91
N LYS A 255 7.60 -21.07 -8.01
CA LYS A 255 7.52 -20.37 -6.72
C LYS A 255 8.86 -19.70 -6.39
N ILE A 256 8.83 -18.50 -5.80
CA ILE A 256 10.03 -17.79 -5.33
C ILE A 256 9.90 -17.49 -3.84
N THR A 257 10.91 -17.87 -3.05
CA THR A 257 11.00 -17.54 -1.63
C THR A 257 12.33 -16.87 -1.30
N LEU A 258 12.28 -15.68 -0.72
CA LEU A 258 13.44 -14.90 -0.30
C LEU A 258 13.49 -14.84 1.23
N ILE A 259 14.63 -15.19 1.82
CA ILE A 259 14.85 -15.19 3.27
C ILE A 259 16.08 -14.35 3.60
N GLY A 260 15.90 -13.25 4.33
CA GLY A 260 16.98 -12.32 4.69
C GLY A 260 17.08 -12.12 6.20
N THR A 261 18.16 -12.56 6.84
CA THR A 261 18.23 -12.54 8.32
C THR A 261 19.16 -11.46 8.89
N GLY A 262 19.99 -10.85 8.06
CA GLY A 262 20.88 -9.74 8.46
C GLY A 262 20.15 -8.41 8.62
N ASN A 263 20.40 -7.71 9.74
CA ASN A 263 19.85 -6.39 9.99
C ASN A 263 20.40 -5.37 8.97
N GLY A 264 19.56 -4.89 8.04
CA GLY A 264 19.92 -3.86 7.04
C GLY A 264 20.31 -4.38 5.65
N VAL A 265 20.38 -5.69 5.42
CA VAL A 265 20.56 -6.26 4.07
C VAL A 265 19.21 -6.53 3.42
N GLY A 266 18.94 -5.82 2.33
CA GLY A 266 17.66 -5.85 1.62
C GLY A 266 17.71 -6.57 0.27
N VAL A 267 16.60 -6.45 -0.46
CA VAL A 267 16.48 -6.82 -1.88
C VAL A 267 16.48 -5.54 -2.70
N ASN A 268 17.32 -5.49 -3.73
CA ASN A 268 17.22 -4.52 -4.82
C ASN A 268 16.82 -5.27 -6.08
N ASN A 269 15.66 -4.94 -6.64
CA ASN A 269 15.19 -5.50 -7.89
C ASN A 269 15.10 -4.42 -8.96
N ALA A 270 15.91 -4.55 -10.02
CA ALA A 270 15.79 -3.79 -11.26
C ALA A 270 15.41 -4.68 -12.45
N GLY A 271 15.32 -6.00 -12.26
CA GLY A 271 14.94 -6.98 -13.27
C GLY A 271 13.57 -7.58 -12.99
N THR A 272 13.43 -8.89 -13.18
CA THR A 272 12.15 -9.61 -13.05
C THR A 272 12.22 -10.70 -11.99
N LEU A 273 11.25 -10.72 -11.08
CA LEU A 273 10.96 -11.85 -10.18
C LEU A 273 9.59 -12.38 -10.59
N ALA A 274 9.51 -13.51 -11.29
CA ALA A 274 8.26 -14.04 -11.81
C ALA A 274 8.00 -15.45 -11.26
N ALA A 275 6.92 -15.58 -10.48
CA ALA A 275 6.37 -16.86 -10.04
C ALA A 275 5.22 -17.29 -10.98
N SER A 276 5.47 -18.30 -11.83
CA SER A 276 4.57 -18.74 -12.91
C SER A 276 3.41 -19.64 -12.45
N VAL A 277 3.35 -20.04 -11.18
CA VAL A 277 2.30 -20.94 -10.65
C VAL A 277 1.86 -20.55 -9.25
N GLY A 278 2.81 -20.17 -8.40
CA GLY A 278 2.60 -19.89 -6.98
C GLY A 278 2.99 -18.48 -6.60
N ASP A 279 3.54 -18.37 -5.39
CA ASP A 279 3.75 -17.09 -4.72
C ASP A 279 5.16 -16.55 -4.96
N VAL A 280 5.30 -15.23 -4.81
CA VAL A 280 6.57 -14.59 -4.43
C VAL A 280 6.48 -14.23 -2.95
N THR A 281 7.27 -14.91 -2.12
CA THR A 281 7.32 -14.63 -0.67
C THR A 281 8.67 -14.06 -0.27
N MET A 282 8.67 -12.97 0.49
CA MET A 282 9.87 -12.34 1.04
C MET A 282 9.73 -12.20 2.54
N ASN A 283 10.59 -12.88 3.30
CA ASN A 283 10.68 -12.75 4.75
C ASN A 283 12.08 -12.25 5.11
N MET A 284 12.21 -10.96 5.41
CA MET A 284 13.53 -10.34 5.58
C MET A 284 13.62 -9.29 6.68
N ASN A 285 14.83 -9.11 7.23
CA ASN A 285 15.17 -8.11 8.25
C ASN A 285 15.79 -6.82 7.65
N GLY A 286 15.50 -6.57 6.37
CA GLY A 286 15.97 -5.42 5.59
C GLY A 286 14.85 -4.81 4.77
N SER A 287 15.21 -4.04 3.74
CA SER A 287 14.25 -3.31 2.90
C SER A 287 14.14 -3.88 1.48
N LEU A 288 13.01 -3.64 0.83
CA LEU A 288 12.81 -3.90 -0.60
C LEU A 288 12.89 -2.59 -1.37
N THR A 289 13.71 -2.54 -2.41
CA THR A 289 13.64 -1.53 -3.47
C THR A 289 13.31 -2.23 -4.78
N ASN A 290 12.14 -1.94 -5.34
CA ASN A 290 11.69 -2.43 -6.62
C ASN A 290 11.67 -1.30 -7.66
N LYS A 291 12.35 -1.53 -8.77
CA LYS A 291 12.42 -0.70 -9.99
C LYS A 291 12.11 -1.51 -11.25
N GLY A 292 11.94 -2.82 -11.11
CA GLY A 292 11.55 -3.74 -12.18
C GLY A 292 10.21 -4.40 -11.85
N THR A 293 10.08 -5.67 -12.25
CA THR A 293 8.83 -6.42 -12.07
C THR A 293 8.95 -7.46 -10.97
N ILE A 294 7.93 -7.55 -10.13
CA ILE A 294 7.67 -8.68 -9.24
C ILE A 294 6.27 -9.19 -9.57
N SER A 295 6.14 -10.39 -10.13
CA SER A 295 4.86 -10.97 -10.51
C SER A 295 4.65 -12.37 -9.93
N ALA A 296 3.41 -12.68 -9.56
CA ALA A 296 3.00 -13.98 -9.06
C ALA A 296 1.62 -14.36 -9.60
N GLN A 297 1.44 -15.62 -10.00
CA GLN A 297 0.09 -16.13 -10.34
C GLN A 297 -0.82 -16.25 -9.11
N LYS A 298 -0.26 -16.30 -7.91
CA LYS A 298 -0.98 -16.23 -6.64
C LYS A 298 -0.59 -14.97 -5.90
N ASP A 299 0.04 -15.10 -4.74
CA ASP A 299 0.25 -14.00 -3.83
C ASP A 299 1.66 -13.41 -3.95
N ILE A 300 1.76 -12.09 -3.74
CA ILE A 300 3.01 -11.44 -3.38
C ILE A 300 2.95 -11.12 -1.89
N ARG A 301 3.81 -11.75 -1.09
CA ARG A 301 3.90 -11.52 0.35
C ARG A 301 5.25 -10.94 0.73
N VAL A 302 5.25 -9.73 1.27
CA VAL A 302 6.46 -9.04 1.73
C VAL A 302 6.35 -8.77 3.22
N VAL A 303 7.09 -9.53 4.02
CA VAL A 303 7.14 -9.38 5.48
C VAL A 303 8.53 -8.91 5.87
N LEU A 304 8.60 -7.64 6.29
CA LEU A 304 9.84 -7.03 6.75
C LEU A 304 9.83 -6.95 8.28
N THR A 305 10.62 -7.80 8.95
CA THR A 305 10.67 -7.81 10.41
C THR A 305 11.49 -6.60 10.89
N PRO A 306 10.90 -5.67 11.68
CA PRO A 306 11.59 -4.47 12.09
C PRO A 306 12.64 -4.81 13.17
N SER A 307 13.93 -4.71 12.82
CA SER A 307 15.04 -4.75 13.77
C SER A 307 15.22 -3.41 14.51
N ASN A 308 14.65 -2.32 13.98
CA ASN A 308 14.76 -0.94 14.49
C ASN A 308 13.72 0.05 13.89
N ASN A 309 12.57 -0.44 13.43
CA ASN A 309 11.48 0.35 12.82
C ASN A 309 11.84 1.17 11.55
N ASN A 310 12.85 0.75 10.78
CA ASN A 310 13.25 1.43 9.54
C ASN A 310 13.25 0.50 8.31
N THR A 311 12.42 -0.54 8.33
CA THR A 311 12.22 -1.39 7.14
C THR A 311 11.25 -0.72 6.18
N TYR A 312 11.59 -0.72 4.90
CA TYR A 312 10.78 -0.05 3.89
C TYR A 312 10.57 -0.93 2.66
N VAL A 313 9.41 -0.77 2.03
CA VAL A 313 9.16 -1.17 0.65
C VAL A 313 9.12 0.08 -0.19
N ILE A 314 10.01 0.18 -1.18
CA ILE A 314 10.00 1.25 -2.17
C ILE A 314 9.71 0.62 -3.54
N ASN A 315 8.53 0.91 -4.07
CA ASN A 315 8.18 0.73 -5.47
C ASN A 315 8.37 2.07 -6.19
N SER A 316 9.53 2.19 -6.85
CA SER A 316 10.01 3.42 -7.50
C SER A 316 9.40 3.59 -8.89
N PRO A 317 9.66 4.71 -9.61
CA PRO A 317 9.26 4.85 -11.01
C PRO A 317 9.70 3.64 -11.85
N GLY A 318 8.75 3.00 -12.53
CA GLY A 318 8.97 1.76 -13.31
C GLY A 318 8.88 0.45 -12.50
N GLY A 319 8.70 0.54 -11.18
CA GLY A 319 8.44 -0.61 -10.32
C GLY A 319 6.99 -1.09 -10.47
N TYR A 320 6.85 -2.39 -10.73
CA TYR A 320 5.57 -3.06 -10.95
C TYR A 320 5.45 -4.30 -10.07
N LEU A 321 4.39 -4.37 -9.26
CA LEU A 321 3.98 -5.56 -8.50
C LEU A 321 2.64 -6.05 -9.05
N GLU A 322 2.56 -7.33 -9.43
CA GLU A 322 1.36 -7.96 -10.00
C GLU A 322 1.08 -9.32 -9.35
N ALA A 323 -0.09 -9.47 -8.73
CA ALA A 323 -0.53 -10.71 -8.11
C ALA A 323 -1.87 -11.19 -8.71
N GLY A 324 -1.93 -12.44 -9.15
CA GLY A 324 -3.19 -13.10 -9.53
C GLY A 324 -4.09 -13.44 -8.33
N SER A 325 -3.65 -13.15 -7.11
CA SER A 325 -4.44 -13.20 -5.88
C SER A 325 -4.12 -11.96 -5.03
N ASP A 326 -3.51 -12.09 -3.86
CA ASP A 326 -3.34 -10.95 -2.96
C ASP A 326 -1.91 -10.35 -2.99
N ILE A 327 -1.80 -9.05 -2.74
CA ILE A 327 -0.56 -8.39 -2.32
C ILE A 327 -0.65 -8.10 -0.83
N ASP A 328 0.17 -8.78 -0.02
CA ASP A 328 0.29 -8.55 1.42
C ASP A 328 1.64 -7.92 1.73
N ILE A 329 1.65 -6.68 2.22
CA ILE A 329 2.87 -5.96 2.62
C ILE A 329 2.81 -5.64 4.11
N LYS A 330 3.79 -6.14 4.86
CA LYS A 330 4.04 -5.76 6.25
C LYS A 330 5.42 -5.13 6.39
N SER A 331 5.46 -3.84 6.67
CA SER A 331 6.71 -3.08 6.80
C SER A 331 6.55 -1.88 7.74
N SER A 332 7.61 -1.13 8.06
CA SER A 332 7.43 0.15 8.76
C SER A 332 6.99 1.28 7.81
N TYR A 333 7.24 1.14 6.51
CA TYR A 333 6.97 2.19 5.54
C TYR A 333 6.85 1.66 4.11
N VAL A 334 5.83 2.12 3.37
CA VAL A 334 5.66 1.80 1.94
C VAL A 334 5.68 3.09 1.11
N ARG A 335 6.56 3.16 0.10
CA ARG A 335 6.52 4.18 -0.96
C ARG A 335 6.15 3.50 -2.27
N ASN A 336 5.03 3.89 -2.86
CA ASN A 336 4.64 3.55 -4.21
C ASN A 336 4.58 4.84 -5.02
N ILE A 337 5.73 5.36 -5.45
CA ILE A 337 5.80 6.69 -6.07
C ILE A 337 6.09 6.53 -7.55
N LYS A 338 5.09 6.82 -8.39
CA LYS A 338 5.10 6.51 -9.83
C LYS A 338 5.33 5.01 -10.10
N GLY A 339 5.07 4.18 -9.11
CA GLY A 339 5.02 2.73 -9.21
C GLY A 339 3.58 2.27 -9.25
N THR A 340 3.40 1.00 -9.60
CA THR A 340 2.10 0.37 -9.72
C THR A 340 2.08 -0.93 -8.93
N MET A 341 1.01 -1.15 -8.14
CA MET A 341 0.70 -2.41 -7.47
C MET A 341 -0.70 -2.85 -7.89
N VAL A 342 -0.80 -4.03 -8.50
CA VAL A 342 -2.06 -4.61 -9.00
C VAL A 342 -2.27 -6.00 -8.41
N ALA A 343 -3.47 -6.25 -7.89
CA ALA A 343 -3.89 -7.55 -7.39
C ALA A 343 -5.25 -7.92 -7.97
N ASP A 344 -5.44 -9.14 -8.48
CA ASP A 344 -6.78 -9.64 -8.83
C ASP A 344 -7.64 -9.87 -7.56
N GLY A 345 -6.98 -10.11 -6.43
CA GLY A 345 -7.57 -10.16 -5.10
C GLY A 345 -7.45 -8.83 -4.36
N ASN A 346 -6.93 -8.89 -3.13
CA ASN A 346 -6.81 -7.75 -2.24
C ASN A 346 -5.40 -7.15 -2.24
N ILE A 347 -5.31 -5.87 -1.89
CA ILE A 347 -4.06 -5.25 -1.46
C ILE A 347 -4.16 -4.92 0.03
N ASN A 348 -3.36 -5.60 0.84
CA ASN A 348 -3.27 -5.40 2.28
C ASN A 348 -1.92 -4.79 2.64
N ILE A 349 -1.92 -3.55 3.14
CA ILE A 349 -0.71 -2.87 3.60
C ILE A 349 -0.82 -2.62 5.11
N ASP A 350 -0.02 -3.36 5.87
CA ASP A 350 0.21 -3.13 7.30
C ASP A 350 1.53 -2.37 7.49
N SER A 351 1.40 -1.06 7.72
CA SER A 351 2.50 -0.19 8.13
C SER A 351 2.42 0.21 9.60
N SER A 352 1.72 -0.55 10.45
CA SER A 352 1.44 -0.16 11.83
C SER A 352 2.67 -0.11 12.74
N ALA A 353 3.79 -0.69 12.29
CA ALA A 353 5.09 -0.60 12.96
C ALA A 353 5.86 0.69 12.63
N ALA A 354 5.28 1.61 11.85
CA ALA A 354 5.84 2.93 11.57
C ALA A 354 6.06 3.76 12.85
N LEU A 355 7.18 4.48 12.92
CA LEU A 355 7.43 5.44 14.00
C LEU A 355 6.49 6.65 13.88
N SER A 356 6.09 7.17 15.05
CA SER A 356 5.20 8.31 15.22
C SER A 356 5.59 9.52 14.35
N SER A 357 4.58 10.13 13.71
CA SER A 357 4.60 11.37 12.89
C SER A 357 5.14 11.29 11.44
N ASN A 358 5.58 10.13 10.97
CA ASN A 358 5.97 9.95 9.57
C ASN A 358 4.79 9.58 8.65
N VAL A 359 5.02 9.65 7.34
CA VAL A 359 4.16 9.00 6.34
C VAL A 359 4.41 7.49 6.42
N GLY A 360 3.36 6.69 6.58
CA GLY A 360 3.41 5.23 6.66
C GLY A 360 3.22 4.58 5.30
N VAL A 361 2.35 5.18 4.48
CA VAL A 361 2.18 4.83 3.07
C VAL A 361 2.20 6.10 2.22
N ASP A 362 3.09 6.15 1.24
CA ASP A 362 3.26 7.24 0.28
C ASP A 362 3.00 6.73 -1.13
N ASN A 363 1.77 6.90 -1.60
CA ASN A 363 1.27 6.58 -2.94
C ASN A 363 1.28 7.82 -3.86
N ASP A 364 2.18 8.77 -3.64
CA ASP A 364 2.25 10.00 -4.45
C ASP A 364 2.50 9.70 -5.93
N SER A 365 1.59 10.13 -6.80
CA SER A 365 1.60 9.79 -8.24
C SER A 365 1.71 8.28 -8.53
N GLY A 366 1.38 7.42 -7.57
CA GLY A 366 1.39 5.96 -7.73
C GLY A 366 -0.01 5.39 -7.91
N GLU A 367 -0.06 4.10 -8.19
CA GLU A 367 -1.30 3.34 -8.38
C GLU A 367 -1.34 2.11 -7.48
N LEU A 368 -2.40 1.98 -6.69
CA LEU A 368 -2.82 0.75 -6.02
C LEU A 368 -4.17 0.34 -6.60
N SER A 369 -4.24 -0.83 -7.23
CA SER A 369 -5.44 -1.33 -7.90
C SER A 369 -5.76 -2.77 -7.49
N ALA A 370 -6.97 -3.02 -6.98
CA ALA A 370 -7.39 -4.33 -6.49
C ALA A 370 -8.70 -4.80 -7.15
N GLY A 371 -8.74 -6.05 -7.61
CA GLY A 371 -9.95 -6.72 -8.10
C GLY A 371 -10.94 -7.10 -6.99
N LYS A 372 -10.53 -6.99 -5.73
CA LYS A 372 -11.38 -7.06 -4.53
C LYS A 372 -11.19 -5.80 -3.70
N GLY A 373 -10.72 -5.90 -2.45
CA GLY A 373 -10.59 -4.76 -1.53
C GLY A 373 -9.15 -4.25 -1.36
N ILE A 374 -9.04 -3.00 -0.89
CA ILE A 374 -7.78 -2.42 -0.41
C ILE A 374 -7.92 -2.09 1.07
N THR A 375 -7.01 -2.62 1.89
CA THR A 375 -6.90 -2.24 3.31
C THR A 375 -5.52 -1.67 3.59
N ILE A 376 -5.45 -0.42 4.03
CA ILE A 376 -4.22 0.25 4.45
C ILE A 376 -4.32 0.61 5.93
N ASN A 377 -3.58 -0.13 6.76
CA ASN A 377 -3.49 0.11 8.19
C ASN A 377 -2.13 0.68 8.56
N THR A 378 -2.10 1.95 8.91
CA THR A 378 -0.86 2.61 9.34
C THR A 378 -0.80 2.88 10.84
N LYS A 379 -1.95 3.05 11.54
CA LYS A 379 -2.23 3.27 13.00
C LYS A 379 -1.29 4.14 13.87
N GLY A 380 -0.09 4.48 13.41
CA GLY A 380 0.94 5.33 14.00
C GLY A 380 1.53 6.33 13.00
N ALA A 381 1.00 6.42 11.78
CA ALA A 381 1.51 7.26 10.70
C ALA A 381 0.39 7.91 9.88
N SER A 382 0.75 8.69 8.85
CA SER A 382 -0.18 9.24 7.85
C SER A 382 -0.17 8.43 6.55
N ILE A 383 -1.22 8.58 5.76
CA ILE A 383 -1.30 8.07 4.38
C ILE A 383 -1.23 9.26 3.43
N LYS A 384 -0.37 9.19 2.42
CA LYS A 384 -0.27 10.20 1.36
C LYS A 384 -0.64 9.55 0.02
N ASN A 385 -1.63 10.12 -0.64
CA ASN A 385 -2.14 9.75 -1.96
C ASN A 385 -2.20 10.98 -2.88
N SER A 386 -1.25 11.92 -2.75
CA SER A 386 -1.29 13.15 -3.54
C SER A 386 -1.03 12.85 -5.02
N SER A 387 -1.95 13.24 -5.89
CA SER A 387 -1.98 12.85 -7.32
C SER A 387 -1.92 11.34 -7.59
N GLY A 388 -2.15 10.50 -6.57
CA GLY A 388 -2.14 9.04 -6.67
C GLY A 388 -3.54 8.47 -6.88
N ILE A 389 -3.60 7.19 -7.21
CA ILE A 389 -4.83 6.41 -7.37
C ILE A 389 -4.82 5.25 -6.39
N ILE A 390 -5.88 5.14 -5.60
CA ILE A 390 -6.23 3.96 -4.80
C ILE A 390 -7.61 3.52 -5.29
N SER A 391 -7.68 2.38 -5.98
CA SER A 391 -8.90 1.88 -6.61
C SER A 391 -9.13 0.42 -6.27
N ALA A 392 -10.36 0.07 -5.91
CA ALA A 392 -10.74 -1.30 -5.62
C ALA A 392 -12.11 -1.61 -6.24
N VAL A 393 -12.39 -2.87 -6.55
CA VAL A 393 -13.75 -3.28 -6.94
C VAL A 393 -14.64 -3.32 -5.71
N ASP A 394 -14.21 -4.00 -4.65
CA ASP A 394 -14.91 -4.04 -3.37
C ASP A 394 -14.42 -2.86 -2.49
N ASP A 395 -14.31 -3.05 -1.17
CA ASP A 395 -14.09 -1.94 -0.25
C ASP A 395 -12.67 -1.37 -0.28
N VAL A 396 -12.57 -0.05 -0.12
CA VAL A 396 -11.33 0.65 0.24
C VAL A 396 -11.41 1.12 1.69
N THR A 397 -10.53 0.60 2.55
CA THR A 397 -10.42 0.99 3.96
C THR A 397 -9.06 1.57 4.28
N LEU A 398 -9.03 2.81 4.76
CA LEU A 398 -7.82 3.55 5.13
C LEU A 398 -7.83 3.91 6.62
N ASP A 399 -6.92 3.33 7.41
CA ASP A 399 -6.74 3.60 8.83
C ASP A 399 -5.41 4.32 9.09
N ALA A 400 -5.49 5.60 9.48
CA ALA A 400 -4.32 6.43 9.77
C ALA A 400 -4.43 7.17 11.11
N LYS A 401 -3.31 7.43 11.79
CA LYS A 401 -3.32 8.25 13.01
C LYS A 401 -3.11 9.73 12.72
N TYR A 402 -2.20 10.02 11.78
CA TYR A 402 -1.70 11.39 11.56
C TYR A 402 -2.24 12.05 10.29
N GLY A 403 -3.30 11.51 9.70
CA GLY A 403 -3.97 12.13 8.56
C GLY A 403 -3.94 11.27 7.30
N VAL A 404 -4.82 11.62 6.37
CA VAL A 404 -4.87 11.08 5.01
C VAL A 404 -4.84 12.26 4.05
N ASN A 405 -3.88 12.29 3.13
CA ASN A 405 -3.76 13.34 2.13
C ASN A 405 -4.09 12.81 0.74
N ASN A 406 -5.30 13.12 0.27
CA ASN A 406 -5.82 12.85 -1.07
C ASN A 406 -5.84 14.10 -1.96
N TYR A 407 -4.91 15.04 -1.76
CA TYR A 407 -4.82 16.27 -2.57
C TYR A 407 -4.60 15.93 -4.06
N VAL A 408 -5.54 16.31 -4.92
CA VAL A 408 -5.53 15.95 -6.37
C VAL A 408 -5.49 14.43 -6.62
N GLY A 409 -5.66 13.62 -5.56
CA GLY A 409 -5.67 12.17 -5.62
C GLY A 409 -7.06 11.62 -5.85
N ARG A 410 -7.13 10.31 -6.10
CA ARG A 410 -8.37 9.56 -6.26
C ARG A 410 -8.39 8.36 -5.31
N ILE A 411 -9.48 8.22 -4.56
CA ILE A 411 -9.81 7.04 -3.76
C ILE A 411 -11.17 6.55 -4.25
N VAL A 412 -11.21 5.36 -4.85
CA VAL A 412 -12.39 4.88 -5.58
C VAL A 412 -12.72 3.44 -5.21
N SER A 413 -14.01 3.14 -5.04
CA SER A 413 -14.55 1.79 -5.01
C SER A 413 -15.63 1.59 -6.09
N ASP A 414 -15.44 0.62 -6.97
CA ASP A 414 -16.34 0.41 -8.13
C ASP A 414 -17.64 -0.32 -7.78
N VAL A 415 -17.68 -1.08 -6.69
CA VAL A 415 -18.85 -1.83 -6.21
C VAL A 415 -19.03 -1.63 -4.71
N GLY A 416 -17.94 -1.73 -3.94
CA GLY A 416 -17.95 -1.57 -2.49
C GLY A 416 -18.01 -0.13 -1.99
N GLY A 417 -17.63 0.04 -0.73
CA GLY A 417 -17.60 1.32 -0.03
C GLY A 417 -16.20 1.90 0.14
N VAL A 418 -16.12 3.19 0.44
CA VAL A 418 -14.90 3.85 0.90
C VAL A 418 -15.04 4.21 2.37
N THR A 419 -14.15 3.67 3.21
CA THR A 419 -14.03 4.02 4.63
C THR A 419 -12.69 4.65 4.91
N VAL A 420 -12.69 5.86 5.48
CA VAL A 420 -11.47 6.54 5.94
C VAL A 420 -11.57 6.87 7.42
N ASN A 421 -10.66 6.32 8.22
CA ASN A 421 -10.54 6.59 9.64
C ASN A 421 -9.22 7.31 9.92
N THR A 422 -9.31 8.53 10.46
CA THR A 422 -8.15 9.28 10.90
C THR A 422 -8.37 10.05 12.19
N ALA A 423 -7.40 10.01 13.10
CA ALA A 423 -7.44 10.84 14.31
C ALA A 423 -7.01 12.30 14.05
N ASN A 424 -6.70 12.65 12.80
CA ASN A 424 -6.26 13.97 12.38
C ASN A 424 -7.05 14.42 11.13
N THR A 425 -6.39 15.12 10.19
CA THR A 425 -7.03 15.74 9.04
C THR A 425 -7.08 14.77 7.86
N LEU A 426 -8.24 14.68 7.22
CA LEU A 426 -8.39 14.18 5.85
C LEU A 426 -8.39 15.39 4.90
N PHE A 427 -7.37 15.46 4.03
CA PHE A 427 -7.31 16.44 2.95
C PHE A 427 -7.80 15.80 1.67
N ASN A 428 -8.95 16.23 1.17
CA ASN A 428 -9.52 15.90 -0.12
C ASN A 428 -9.61 17.15 -1.03
N ASP A 429 -8.81 18.19 -0.78
CA ASP A 429 -8.85 19.40 -1.59
C ASP A 429 -8.44 19.08 -3.03
N ARG A 430 -9.29 19.42 -4.01
CA ARG A 430 -9.18 19.02 -5.43
C ARG A 430 -9.08 17.51 -5.66
N GLY A 431 -9.33 16.70 -4.64
CA GLY A 431 -9.32 15.24 -4.71
C GLY A 431 -10.70 14.68 -5.00
N ILE A 432 -10.74 13.38 -5.28
CA ILE A 432 -11.96 12.61 -5.50
C ILE A 432 -12.00 11.46 -4.51
N ILE A 433 -13.11 11.34 -3.79
CA ILE A 433 -13.52 10.15 -3.05
C ILE A 433 -14.85 9.69 -3.64
N GLU A 434 -14.88 8.47 -4.17
CA GLU A 434 -16.04 7.94 -4.90
C GLU A 434 -16.29 6.48 -4.53
N ALA A 435 -17.55 6.09 -4.34
CA ALA A 435 -17.92 4.70 -4.07
C ALA A 435 -19.30 4.36 -4.65
N ASN A 436 -19.54 3.13 -5.07
CA ASN A 436 -20.89 2.72 -5.50
C ASN A 436 -21.78 2.22 -4.34
N CYS A 437 -21.24 1.71 -3.23
CA CYS A 437 -22.05 1.21 -2.09
C CYS A 437 -22.21 2.21 -0.94
N CYS A 438 -21.18 2.99 -0.57
CA CYS A 438 -21.29 4.02 0.48
C CYS A 438 -19.94 4.72 0.74
N VAL A 439 -19.99 5.90 1.36
CA VAL A 439 -18.80 6.61 1.84
C VAL A 439 -18.92 6.90 3.34
N THR A 440 -17.96 6.41 4.13
CA THR A 440 -17.86 6.70 5.57
C THR A 440 -16.54 7.39 5.91
N LEU A 441 -16.59 8.61 6.43
CA LEU A 441 -15.42 9.41 6.79
C LEU A 441 -15.42 9.77 8.27
N ASN A 442 -14.44 9.26 9.02
CA ASN A 442 -14.24 9.57 10.43
C ASN A 442 -12.92 10.33 10.59
N ALA A 443 -12.98 11.60 11.00
CA ALA A 443 -11.80 12.46 11.09
C ALA A 443 -11.84 13.44 12.28
N TYR A 444 -10.71 14.03 12.63
CA TYR A 444 -10.73 15.25 13.44
C TYR A 444 -11.21 16.45 12.61
N LYS A 445 -10.68 16.57 11.39
CA LYS A 445 -11.00 17.62 10.42
C LYS A 445 -11.07 17.03 9.00
N ILE A 446 -11.98 17.54 8.17
CA ILE A 446 -11.99 17.27 6.73
C ILE A 446 -11.88 18.60 5.98
N SER A 447 -10.97 18.67 5.02
CA SER A 447 -10.92 19.75 4.02
C SER A 447 -11.17 19.14 2.65
N SER A 448 -12.24 19.52 1.98
CA SER A 448 -12.64 19.06 0.65
C SER A 448 -12.88 20.24 -0.29
N GLN A 449 -12.01 21.26 -0.22
CA GLN A 449 -12.16 22.48 -1.03
C GLN A 449 -11.89 22.17 -2.49
N TYR A 450 -12.83 22.52 -3.38
CA TYR A 450 -12.81 22.09 -4.79
C TYR A 450 -12.72 20.56 -4.96
N GLY A 451 -13.00 19.80 -3.90
CA GLY A 451 -12.97 18.34 -3.90
C GLY A 451 -14.35 17.75 -4.14
N LEU A 452 -14.37 16.48 -4.50
CA LEU A 452 -15.57 15.68 -4.71
C LEU A 452 -15.60 14.53 -3.72
N ILE A 453 -16.73 14.37 -3.04
CA ILE A 453 -17.09 13.19 -2.26
C ILE A 453 -18.44 12.73 -2.81
N GLN A 454 -18.50 11.56 -3.45
CA GLN A 454 -19.74 11.08 -4.06
C GLN A 454 -19.98 9.59 -3.87
N THR A 455 -21.26 9.20 -3.81
CA THR A 455 -21.66 7.80 -3.83
C THR A 455 -23.09 7.59 -4.34
N LYS A 456 -23.39 6.36 -4.79
CA LYS A 456 -24.73 5.95 -5.23
C LYS A 456 -25.65 5.47 -4.11
N ASP A 457 -25.19 5.60 -2.88
CA ASP A 457 -25.90 5.16 -1.67
C ASP A 457 -25.67 6.24 -0.60
N ASP A 458 -25.41 5.86 0.65
CA ASP A 458 -25.28 6.77 1.78
C ASP A 458 -23.88 7.37 1.96
N VAL A 459 -23.83 8.64 2.36
CA VAL A 459 -22.64 9.31 2.90
C VAL A 459 -22.80 9.53 4.41
N VAL A 460 -21.81 9.04 5.18
CA VAL A 460 -21.70 9.28 6.62
C VAL A 460 -20.38 9.99 6.93
N ILE A 461 -20.47 11.20 7.50
CA ILE A 461 -19.30 12.00 7.88
C ILE A 461 -19.36 12.31 9.37
N ASN A 462 -18.35 11.85 10.12
CA ASN A 462 -18.18 12.17 11.53
C ASN A 462 -16.87 12.93 11.72
N VAL A 463 -16.97 14.23 12.01
CA VAL A 463 -15.81 15.09 12.31
C VAL A 463 -15.91 15.70 13.70
N SER A 464 -14.81 15.66 14.46
CA SER A 464 -14.79 16.24 15.81
C SER A 464 -14.65 17.78 15.80
N SER A 465 -14.10 18.35 14.72
CA SER A 465 -13.85 19.79 14.59
C SER A 465 -14.55 20.38 13.36
N GLU A 466 -13.90 20.43 12.21
CA GLU A 466 -14.38 21.18 11.04
C GLU A 466 -14.55 20.28 9.82
N LEU A 467 -15.67 20.41 9.12
CA LEU A 467 -15.85 19.98 7.73
C LEU A 467 -15.84 21.23 6.84
N ASN A 468 -14.82 21.36 5.98
CA ASN A 468 -14.73 22.44 5.01
C ASN A 468 -14.99 21.92 3.59
N ASN A 469 -16.19 22.17 3.08
CA ASN A 469 -16.65 21.89 1.72
C ASN A 469 -16.73 23.16 0.86
N THR A 470 -15.88 24.17 1.12
CA THR A 470 -15.87 25.42 0.34
C THR A 470 -15.57 25.11 -1.13
N GLN A 471 -16.49 25.46 -2.03
CA GLN A 471 -16.39 25.16 -3.47
C GLN A 471 -16.24 23.66 -3.80
N GLY A 472 -16.52 22.78 -2.84
CA GLY A 472 -16.52 21.33 -3.03
C GLY A 472 -17.94 20.78 -3.18
N GLU A 473 -18.02 19.49 -3.48
CA GLU A 473 -19.28 18.76 -3.66
C GLU A 473 -19.30 17.50 -2.78
N ILE A 474 -20.40 17.33 -2.04
CA ILE A 474 -20.73 16.11 -1.28
C ILE A 474 -22.08 15.62 -1.81
N LEU A 475 -22.08 14.49 -2.52
CA LEU A 475 -23.23 13.99 -3.26
C LEU A 475 -23.55 12.54 -2.84
N ALA A 476 -24.83 12.26 -2.64
CA ALA A 476 -25.33 10.91 -2.36
C ALA A 476 -26.61 10.66 -3.18
N GLU A 477 -26.69 9.53 -3.89
CA GLU A 477 -27.98 9.05 -4.41
C GLU A 477 -28.86 8.45 -3.30
N GLY A 478 -28.29 8.13 -2.14
CA GLY A 478 -29.02 7.83 -0.91
C GLY A 478 -29.08 9.02 0.04
N ASN A 479 -28.87 8.73 1.33
CA ASN A 479 -28.93 9.68 2.43
C ASN A 479 -27.57 10.33 2.71
N ILE A 480 -27.61 11.53 3.31
CA ILE A 480 -26.42 12.17 3.87
C ILE A 480 -26.61 12.37 5.38
N ALA A 481 -25.69 11.86 6.18
CA ALA A 481 -25.59 12.12 7.60
C ALA A 481 -24.24 12.76 7.96
N ILE A 482 -24.25 13.98 8.49
CA ILE A 482 -23.03 14.71 8.88
C ILE A 482 -23.09 15.08 10.35
N LYS A 483 -22.05 14.73 11.10
CA LYS A 483 -21.80 15.21 12.47
C LYS A 483 -20.50 16.00 12.50
N ALA A 484 -20.56 17.26 12.95
CA ALA A 484 -19.41 18.16 12.99
C ALA A 484 -19.46 19.13 14.18
N SER A 485 -18.37 19.80 14.54
CA SER A 485 -18.51 21.02 15.35
C SER A 485 -18.84 22.21 14.44
N GLU A 486 -18.13 22.34 13.33
CA GLU A 486 -18.34 23.39 12.34
C GLU A 486 -18.40 22.82 10.92
N ILE A 487 -19.35 23.31 10.12
CA ILE A 487 -19.46 23.03 8.70
C ILE A 487 -19.34 24.33 7.92
N LYS A 488 -18.43 24.36 6.94
CA LYS A 488 -18.29 25.44 5.96
C LYS A 488 -18.66 24.90 4.58
N ASN A 489 -19.75 25.38 4.02
CA ASN A 489 -20.23 25.05 2.68
C ASN A 489 -20.24 26.30 1.77
N ASN A 490 -19.20 27.13 1.88
CA ASN A 490 -19.13 28.39 1.14
C ASN A 490 -19.00 28.13 -0.37
N SER A 491 -20.00 28.53 -1.17
CA SER A 491 -20.15 28.17 -2.58
C SER A 491 -19.95 26.67 -2.84
N GLY A 492 -20.26 25.83 -1.85
CA GLY A 492 -20.18 24.38 -1.95
C GLY A 492 -21.55 23.76 -2.16
N LYS A 493 -21.58 22.47 -2.46
CA LYS A 493 -22.80 21.70 -2.65
C LYS A 493 -22.82 20.49 -1.73
N ILE A 494 -23.90 20.35 -0.96
CA ILE A 494 -24.22 19.13 -0.22
C ILE A 494 -25.59 18.68 -0.71
N MET A 495 -25.69 17.50 -1.32
CA MET A 495 -26.93 17.04 -1.96
C MET A 495 -27.16 15.56 -1.70
N ALA A 496 -28.24 15.26 -0.97
CA ALA A 496 -28.80 13.91 -0.84
C ALA A 496 -29.99 13.78 -1.80
N GLN A 497 -30.12 12.67 -2.52
CA GLN A 497 -31.36 12.40 -3.27
C GLN A 497 -32.47 11.85 -2.34
N GLU A 498 -32.10 11.28 -1.19
CA GLU A 498 -33.03 10.94 -0.11
C GLU A 498 -32.92 11.95 1.04
N ALA A 499 -32.91 11.50 2.30
CA ALA A 499 -32.91 12.35 3.47
C ALA A 499 -31.52 12.96 3.76
N LEU A 500 -31.53 14.15 4.35
CA LEU A 500 -30.32 14.86 4.77
C LEU A 500 -30.39 15.21 6.26
N ASN A 501 -29.45 14.71 7.05
CA ASN A 501 -29.33 15.02 8.47
C ASN A 501 -27.98 15.66 8.78
N ILE A 502 -28.00 16.85 9.40
CA ILE A 502 -26.81 17.55 9.88
C ILE A 502 -26.96 17.82 11.38
N GLU A 503 -26.00 17.32 12.14
CA GLU A 503 -25.78 17.68 13.53
C GLU A 503 -24.47 18.48 13.63
N ALA A 504 -24.56 19.76 13.99
CA ALA A 504 -23.35 20.57 14.20
C ALA A 504 -23.48 21.60 15.32
N ALA A 505 -22.40 22.27 15.71
CA ALA A 505 -22.55 23.50 16.48
C ALA A 505 -22.88 24.67 15.54
N ARG A 506 -22.12 24.81 14.46
CA ARG A 506 -22.26 25.92 13.52
C ARG A 506 -22.25 25.46 12.08
N LEU A 507 -23.19 25.97 11.29
CA LEU A 507 -23.26 25.75 9.85
C LEU A 507 -23.17 27.08 9.11
N VAL A 508 -22.20 27.19 8.20
CA VAL A 508 -22.06 28.32 7.27
C VAL A 508 -22.34 27.82 5.86
N ASN A 509 -23.43 28.28 5.29
CA ASN A 509 -23.86 28.04 3.92
C ASN A 509 -24.02 29.39 3.23
N SER A 510 -22.96 29.90 2.59
CA SER A 510 -23.03 31.17 1.87
C SER A 510 -22.43 31.06 0.48
N ALA A 511 -22.95 31.82 -0.48
CA ALA A 511 -22.43 31.84 -1.85
C ALA A 511 -21.78 33.19 -2.19
N TYR A 512 -20.78 33.15 -3.07
CA TYR A 512 -20.15 34.33 -3.64
C TYR A 512 -21.00 34.85 -4.82
N HIS A 513 -21.88 35.81 -4.56
CA HIS A 513 -22.83 36.46 -5.50
C HIS A 513 -24.06 35.62 -5.88
N ASN A 514 -25.24 36.15 -5.50
CA ASN A 514 -26.62 35.72 -5.80
C ASN A 514 -26.96 34.23 -5.58
N PRO A 515 -28.05 33.88 -4.87
CA PRO A 515 -28.46 32.49 -4.72
C PRO A 515 -28.79 31.88 -6.10
N THR A 516 -27.89 31.06 -6.63
CA THR A 516 -28.14 30.18 -7.77
C THR A 516 -28.44 28.78 -7.23
N GLN A 517 -29.23 27.98 -7.94
CA GLN A 517 -29.47 26.57 -7.58
C GLN A 517 -28.24 25.66 -7.79
N GLU A 518 -27.07 26.23 -8.09
CA GLU A 518 -25.84 25.49 -8.34
C GLU A 518 -25.14 25.09 -7.03
N TYR A 519 -25.22 25.94 -6.00
CA TYR A 519 -24.56 25.75 -4.71
C TYR A 519 -25.56 25.87 -3.56
N GLY A 520 -25.31 25.14 -2.47
CA GLY A 520 -26.21 25.10 -1.33
C GLY A 520 -26.30 23.71 -0.69
N ILE A 521 -27.38 23.52 0.06
CA ILE A 521 -27.71 22.27 0.75
C ILE A 521 -29.06 21.81 0.21
N PHE A 522 -29.11 20.59 -0.32
CA PHE A 522 -30.25 20.06 -1.03
C PHE A 522 -30.61 18.66 -0.55
N SER A 523 -31.91 18.36 -0.47
CA SER A 523 -32.42 17.02 -0.18
C SER A 523 -33.61 16.69 -1.08
N GLY A 524 -33.62 15.49 -1.68
CA GLY A 524 -34.80 14.96 -2.37
C GLY A 524 -35.85 14.35 -1.42
N GLY A 525 -35.48 14.14 -0.15
CA GLY A 525 -36.37 13.73 0.93
C GLY A 525 -36.52 14.80 2.01
N ASP A 526 -36.61 14.35 3.26
CA ASP A 526 -36.70 15.22 4.42
C ASP A 526 -35.31 15.71 4.85
N MET A 527 -35.24 16.96 5.32
CA MET A 527 -34.03 17.61 5.79
C MET A 527 -34.12 18.00 7.26
N SER A 528 -33.13 17.59 8.05
CA SER A 528 -32.97 17.99 9.45
C SER A 528 -31.62 18.67 9.68
N LEU A 529 -31.65 19.92 10.17
CA LEU A 529 -30.47 20.68 10.58
C LEU A 529 -30.56 20.97 12.08
N ASN A 530 -29.94 20.12 12.90
CA ASN A 530 -29.88 20.28 14.36
C ASN A 530 -28.56 20.94 14.77
N LEU A 531 -28.64 22.18 15.27
CA LEU A 531 -27.47 23.01 15.47
C LEU A 531 -27.38 23.51 16.92
N SER A 532 -26.29 23.20 17.63
CA SER A 532 -26.14 23.64 19.02
C SER A 532 -25.81 25.13 19.17
N SER A 533 -25.54 25.83 18.06
CA SER A 533 -25.29 27.28 18.05
C SER A 533 -26.06 28.03 16.95
N SER A 534 -25.60 28.02 15.70
CA SER A 534 -26.14 28.93 14.67
C SER A 534 -26.05 28.40 13.25
N LEU A 535 -26.98 28.89 12.44
CA LEU A 535 -27.03 28.77 10.99
C LEU A 535 -26.77 30.15 10.36
N ASN A 536 -25.75 30.24 9.52
CA ASN A 536 -25.57 31.33 8.58
C ASN A 536 -25.89 30.81 7.17
N ASN A 537 -27.02 31.25 6.62
CA ASN A 537 -27.46 31.00 5.26
C ASN A 537 -27.42 32.29 4.41
N GLU A 538 -26.49 33.21 4.69
CA GLU A 538 -26.43 34.47 3.95
C GLU A 538 -26.04 34.24 2.50
N TYR A 539 -26.85 34.70 1.54
CA TYR A 539 -26.70 34.39 0.11
C TYR A 539 -26.73 32.88 -0.23
N GLY A 540 -27.01 32.01 0.74
CA GLY A 540 -27.04 30.56 0.56
C GLY A 540 -28.42 30.06 0.14
N VAL A 541 -28.45 28.81 -0.32
CA VAL A 541 -29.67 28.06 -0.63
C VAL A 541 -29.73 26.82 0.25
N ILE A 542 -30.87 26.63 0.91
CA ILE A 542 -31.25 25.40 1.59
C ILE A 542 -32.60 24.99 1.00
N ALA A 543 -32.68 23.82 0.36
CA ALA A 543 -33.91 23.38 -0.29
C ALA A 543 -34.17 21.88 -0.14
N SER A 544 -35.45 21.50 0.00
CA SER A 544 -35.87 20.10 0.16
C SER A 544 -37.15 19.81 -0.62
N GLN A 545 -37.26 18.63 -1.23
CA GLN A 545 -38.54 18.16 -1.80
C GLN A 545 -39.47 17.56 -0.71
N GLY A 546 -38.91 17.14 0.42
CA GLY A 546 -39.63 16.77 1.63
C GLY A 546 -39.68 17.89 2.67
N ASP A 547 -39.94 17.52 3.93
CA ASP A 547 -40.05 18.48 5.03
C ASP A 547 -38.68 19.03 5.43
N ILE A 548 -38.61 20.29 5.85
CA ILE A 548 -37.42 20.90 6.44
C ILE A 548 -37.64 21.17 7.93
N THR A 549 -36.74 20.66 8.78
CA THR A 549 -36.66 21.04 10.20
C THR A 549 -35.29 21.67 10.49
N ILE A 550 -35.28 22.93 10.91
CA ILE A 550 -34.05 23.67 11.24
C ILE A 550 -34.11 24.15 12.69
N THR A 551 -33.23 23.62 13.53
CA THR A 551 -33.24 23.84 14.98
C THR A 551 -31.88 24.29 15.51
N PRO A 552 -31.41 25.53 15.22
CA PRO A 552 -30.28 26.12 15.92
C PRO A 552 -30.68 26.68 17.29
N ASN A 553 -29.86 26.47 18.31
CA ASN A 553 -30.12 27.03 19.64
C ASN A 553 -30.19 28.57 19.66
N TYR A 554 -29.42 29.27 18.81
CA TYR A 554 -29.33 30.73 18.86
C TYR A 554 -29.87 31.44 17.62
N LEU A 555 -29.22 31.29 16.46
CA LEU A 555 -29.44 32.20 15.33
C LEU A 555 -29.68 31.45 14.02
N ILE A 556 -30.73 31.86 13.29
CA ILE A 556 -30.85 31.66 11.85
C ILE A 556 -30.61 33.03 11.17
N ALA A 557 -29.50 33.16 10.45
CA ALA A 557 -29.23 34.32 9.61
C ALA A 557 -29.47 33.96 8.15
N ASN A 558 -30.57 34.45 7.57
CA ASN A 558 -30.99 34.17 6.19
C ASN A 558 -30.96 35.42 5.31
N LYS A 559 -29.98 36.32 5.53
CA LYS A 559 -29.91 37.57 4.78
C LYS A 559 -29.56 37.30 3.31
N HIS A 560 -30.38 37.76 2.37
CA HIS A 560 -30.27 37.40 0.93
C HIS A 560 -30.30 35.88 0.64
N GLY A 561 -30.63 35.07 1.63
CA GLY A 561 -30.65 33.61 1.51
C GLY A 561 -32.01 33.09 1.07
N HIS A 562 -32.05 31.80 0.76
CA HIS A 562 -33.27 31.06 0.46
C HIS A 562 -33.33 29.80 1.31
N ILE A 563 -34.48 29.60 1.97
CA ILE A 563 -34.86 28.36 2.65
C ILE A 563 -36.20 27.94 2.05
N GLY A 564 -36.24 26.80 1.34
CA GLY A 564 -37.40 26.38 0.56
C GLY A 564 -37.74 24.91 0.72
N SER A 565 -39.02 24.57 0.88
CA SER A 565 -39.49 23.18 0.90
C SER A 565 -40.70 23.03 -0.01
N ASP A 566 -40.80 21.92 -0.73
CA ASP A 566 -42.02 21.57 -1.47
C ASP A 566 -43.17 21.13 -0.54
N LYS A 567 -42.85 20.83 0.73
CA LYS A 567 -43.80 20.47 1.80
C LYS A 567 -43.71 21.46 2.96
N ASN A 568 -43.42 20.99 4.18
CA ASN A 568 -43.48 21.78 5.40
C ASN A 568 -42.10 22.31 5.79
N ILE A 569 -42.06 23.51 6.39
CA ILE A 569 -40.88 24.05 7.05
C ILE A 569 -41.19 24.27 8.53
N THR A 570 -40.34 23.75 9.42
CA THR A 570 -40.32 24.09 10.85
C THR A 570 -38.98 24.73 11.20
N LEU A 571 -39.01 25.99 11.65
CA LEU A 571 -37.86 26.72 12.13
C LEU A 571 -37.97 26.91 13.64
N THR A 572 -36.95 26.53 14.40
CA THR A 572 -36.89 26.74 15.85
C THR A 572 -35.56 27.36 16.24
N ALA A 573 -35.55 28.63 16.68
CA ALA A 573 -34.33 29.33 17.06
C ALA A 573 -34.60 30.48 18.05
N ALA A 574 -33.60 30.88 18.85
CA ALA A 574 -33.79 32.08 19.68
C ALA A 574 -34.03 33.35 18.86
N SER A 575 -33.32 33.51 17.74
CA SER A 575 -33.43 34.65 16.85
C SER A 575 -33.39 34.22 15.39
N ILE A 576 -34.24 34.82 14.58
CA ILE A 576 -34.32 34.59 13.14
C ILE A 576 -34.26 35.95 12.44
N GLY A 577 -33.30 36.12 11.54
CA GLY A 577 -33.16 37.29 10.69
C GLY A 577 -33.32 36.93 9.22
N ASN A 578 -34.30 37.53 8.54
CA ASN A 578 -34.66 37.22 7.15
C ASN A 578 -34.55 38.45 6.22
N HIS A 579 -33.52 39.27 6.40
CA HIS A 579 -33.38 40.53 5.68
C HIS A 579 -33.10 40.30 4.18
N ASN A 580 -33.98 40.77 3.28
CA ASN A 580 -33.93 40.41 1.84
C ASN A 580 -33.87 38.89 1.58
N GLY A 581 -34.27 38.07 2.55
CA GLY A 581 -34.24 36.62 2.46
C GLY A 581 -35.61 36.06 2.07
N ASN A 582 -35.61 34.79 1.69
CA ASN A 582 -36.82 34.04 1.35
C ASN A 582 -36.92 32.81 2.25
N MET A 583 -38.10 32.60 2.84
CA MET A 583 -38.50 31.38 3.54
C MET A 583 -39.84 30.92 2.95
N ILE A 584 -39.85 29.82 2.20
CA ILE A 584 -41.02 29.42 1.38
C ILE A 584 -41.33 27.94 1.59
N ALA A 585 -42.51 27.64 2.11
CA ALA A 585 -43.02 26.27 2.23
C ALA A 585 -44.15 26.03 1.23
N GLY A 586 -44.15 24.89 0.54
CA GLY A 586 -45.23 24.47 -0.35
C GLY A 586 -46.53 24.14 0.40
N GLU A 587 -46.42 23.73 1.67
CA GLU A 587 -47.54 23.49 2.57
C GLU A 587 -47.49 24.45 3.77
N ASN A 588 -47.09 23.97 4.95
CA ASN A 588 -47.09 24.77 6.18
C ASN A 588 -45.71 25.32 6.53
N LEU A 589 -45.66 26.54 7.02
CA LEU A 589 -44.45 27.14 7.58
C LEU A 589 -44.67 27.50 9.04
N VAL A 590 -43.92 26.86 9.93
CA VAL A 590 -43.97 27.09 11.38
C VAL A 590 -42.67 27.75 11.85
N VAL A 591 -42.78 28.91 12.48
CA VAL A 591 -41.66 29.64 13.08
C VAL A 591 -41.82 29.71 14.59
N ASN A 592 -40.94 29.02 15.32
CA ASN A 592 -40.85 29.10 16.77
C ASN A 592 -39.58 29.89 17.17
N ALA A 593 -39.74 31.09 17.74
CA ALA A 593 -38.59 31.90 18.11
C ALA A 593 -38.83 32.86 19.27
N SER A 594 -37.74 33.41 19.81
CA SER A 594 -37.82 34.55 20.74
C SER A 594 -37.79 35.89 20.01
N ARG A 595 -37.18 35.93 18.83
CA ARG A 595 -37.16 37.10 17.97
C ARG A 595 -37.24 36.72 16.49
N LEU A 596 -38.16 37.33 15.76
CA LEU A 596 -38.20 37.29 14.30
C LEU A 596 -38.05 38.71 13.74
N ASP A 597 -37.06 38.89 12.86
CA ASP A 597 -36.76 40.14 12.17
C ASP A 597 -36.80 39.92 10.65
N ASN A 598 -37.96 40.23 10.05
CA ASN A 598 -38.22 40.11 8.61
C ASN A 598 -37.95 41.44 7.87
N GLY A 599 -36.83 42.09 8.20
CA GLY A 599 -36.37 43.34 7.60
C GLY A 599 -36.57 44.55 8.52
N SER A 600 -35.66 45.52 8.42
CA SER A 600 -35.68 46.77 9.20
C SER A 600 -36.24 47.98 8.44
N SER A 601 -36.44 47.83 7.13
CA SER A 601 -37.00 48.83 6.22
C SER A 601 -37.59 48.13 4.98
N ALA A 602 -38.34 48.86 4.16
CA ALA A 602 -38.79 48.35 2.86
C ALA A 602 -37.64 47.87 1.95
N SER A 603 -36.44 48.45 2.06
CA SER A 603 -35.24 48.05 1.29
C SER A 603 -34.50 46.83 1.85
N THR A 604 -34.90 46.34 3.01
CA THR A 604 -34.35 45.13 3.64
C THR A 604 -35.43 44.08 3.94
N ALA A 605 -36.63 44.31 3.41
CA ALA A 605 -37.80 43.46 3.56
C ALA A 605 -37.51 42.03 3.08
N GLY A 606 -37.86 41.05 3.91
CA GLY A 606 -37.83 39.63 3.52
C GLY A 606 -39.18 39.10 3.05
N ASN A 607 -39.19 37.87 2.53
CA ASN A 607 -40.39 37.11 2.20
C ASN A 607 -40.50 35.86 3.09
N ILE A 608 -41.68 35.66 3.69
CA ILE A 608 -42.04 34.45 4.43
C ILE A 608 -43.40 33.98 3.90
N GLU A 609 -43.43 32.81 3.27
CA GLU A 609 -44.58 32.31 2.53
C GLU A 609 -44.87 30.84 2.84
N ALA A 610 -46.14 30.51 3.01
CA ALA A 610 -46.66 29.16 3.15
C ALA A 610 -47.81 28.91 2.16
N GLY A 611 -47.76 27.78 1.46
CA GLY A 611 -48.79 27.38 0.51
C GLY A 611 -50.13 26.99 1.14
N ASP A 612 -50.18 26.74 2.45
CA ASP A 612 -51.42 26.60 3.23
C ASP A 612 -51.42 27.51 4.47
N THR A 613 -50.74 27.10 5.55
CA THR A 613 -50.75 27.81 6.84
C THR A 613 -49.36 28.34 7.21
N LEU A 614 -49.28 29.65 7.46
CA LEU A 614 -48.14 30.30 8.10
C LEU A 614 -48.43 30.47 9.59
N GLU A 615 -47.67 29.78 10.45
CA GLU A 615 -47.75 29.88 11.90
C GLU A 615 -46.47 30.49 12.49
N ILE A 616 -46.59 31.58 13.23
CA ILE A 616 -45.48 32.29 13.87
C ILE A 616 -45.73 32.35 15.38
N ASN A 617 -44.93 31.59 16.13
CA ASN A 617 -45.02 31.43 17.57
C ASN A 617 -43.83 32.11 18.26
N MET A 618 -44.03 33.33 18.73
CA MET A 618 -43.02 34.10 19.44
C MET A 618 -43.18 33.97 20.96
N LYS A 619 -42.24 33.26 21.60
CA LYS A 619 -42.24 33.04 23.05
C LYS A 619 -41.05 33.71 23.70
N ARG A 620 -41.19 34.11 24.96
CA ARG A 620 -40.03 34.59 25.74
C ARG A 620 -38.97 33.50 25.79
N GLY A 621 -37.71 33.87 25.55
CA GLY A 621 -36.59 32.94 25.62
C GLY A 621 -35.24 33.64 25.62
N PRO A 622 -34.16 32.88 25.88
CA PRO A 622 -32.82 33.43 25.95
C PRO A 622 -32.25 33.69 24.55
N LEU A 623 -31.57 34.83 24.35
CA LEU A 623 -30.69 35.08 23.21
C LEU A 623 -29.27 34.56 23.48
N SER A 624 -28.38 34.71 22.50
CA SER A 624 -26.95 34.49 22.67
C SER A 624 -26.42 35.29 23.87
N GLY A 625 -25.81 34.63 24.85
CA GLY A 625 -25.29 35.25 26.08
C GLY A 625 -26.24 35.22 27.29
N GLY A 626 -27.40 34.56 27.20
CA GLY A 626 -28.29 34.31 28.34
C GLY A 626 -29.27 35.44 28.67
N GLN A 627 -29.27 36.53 27.89
CA GLN A 627 -30.25 37.59 28.01
C GLN A 627 -31.65 37.08 27.62
N GLN A 628 -32.60 37.14 28.54
CA GLN A 628 -34.00 36.86 28.25
C GLN A 628 -34.59 38.00 27.42
N VAL A 629 -35.27 37.67 26.33
CA VAL A 629 -36.07 38.62 25.56
C VAL A 629 -37.50 38.11 25.42
N ASP A 630 -38.45 39.04 25.47
CA ASP A 630 -39.83 38.73 25.17
C ASP A 630 -39.98 38.33 23.71
N GLY A 631 -40.89 37.40 23.41
CA GLY A 631 -41.15 36.91 22.06
C GLY A 631 -41.52 38.05 21.13
N SER A 632 -40.56 38.62 20.41
CA SER A 632 -40.76 39.86 19.65
C SER A 632 -40.79 39.58 18.15
N PHE A 633 -41.77 40.16 17.48
CA PHE A 633 -42.01 40.02 16.06
C PHE A 633 -41.88 41.36 15.34
N TYR A 634 -41.04 41.44 14.32
CA TYR A 634 -40.92 42.62 13.46
C TYR A 634 -40.94 42.24 11.98
N ASN A 635 -41.87 42.83 11.22
CA ASN A 635 -42.00 42.62 9.79
C ASN A 635 -42.04 43.94 9.01
N GLN A 636 -41.18 44.03 7.99
CA GLN A 636 -41.20 45.09 6.98
C GLN A 636 -41.51 44.54 5.57
N GLY A 637 -41.46 43.22 5.42
CA GLY A 637 -41.66 42.54 4.14
C GLY A 637 -43.01 41.85 4.01
N THR A 638 -43.03 40.76 3.27
CA THR A 638 -44.26 40.00 3.01
C THR A 638 -44.34 38.80 3.93
N LEU A 639 -45.50 38.65 4.56
CA LEU A 639 -45.97 37.40 5.13
C LEU A 639 -47.14 36.90 4.30
N ALA A 640 -47.09 35.66 3.85
CA ALA A 640 -48.16 35.05 3.08
C ALA A 640 -48.49 33.66 3.63
N GLY A 641 -49.77 33.40 3.85
CA GLY A 641 -50.30 32.07 4.15
C GLY A 641 -51.59 31.92 3.37
N LYS A 642 -51.58 31.06 2.34
CA LYS A 642 -52.68 30.99 1.37
C LYS A 642 -54.04 30.84 2.05
N ASN A 643 -54.17 29.91 2.98
CA ASN A 643 -55.38 29.71 3.76
C ASN A 643 -55.35 30.49 5.08
N LYS A 644 -54.23 30.43 5.81
CA LYS A 644 -54.18 31.01 7.16
C LYS A 644 -52.82 31.63 7.48
N ILE A 645 -52.87 32.79 8.12
CA ILE A 645 -51.75 33.34 8.91
C ILE A 645 -52.17 33.31 10.39
N LYS A 646 -51.35 32.70 11.24
CA LYS A 646 -51.51 32.68 12.69
C LYS A 646 -50.26 33.23 13.36
N ILE A 647 -50.40 34.26 14.18
CA ILE A 647 -49.29 34.86 14.92
C ILE A 647 -49.64 34.89 16.40
N ASP A 648 -48.90 34.12 17.20
CA ASP A 648 -48.98 34.14 18.67
C ASP A 648 -47.70 34.80 19.21
N THR A 649 -47.82 35.88 19.98
CA THR A 649 -46.66 36.62 20.50
C THR A 649 -46.80 37.04 21.96
N ASP A 650 -45.82 36.66 22.76
CA ASP A 650 -45.69 37.03 24.18
C ASP A 650 -44.96 38.37 24.39
N GLY A 651 -44.55 39.05 23.31
CA GLY A 651 -43.83 40.31 23.34
C GLY A 651 -44.31 41.29 22.27
N LYS A 652 -43.41 42.17 21.82
CA LYS A 652 -43.75 43.25 20.88
C LYS A 652 -44.16 42.69 19.51
N PHE A 653 -45.31 43.14 19.01
CA PHE A 653 -45.75 42.90 17.65
C PHE A 653 -45.58 44.17 16.80
N GLY A 654 -44.78 44.10 15.73
CA GLY A 654 -44.62 45.19 14.76
C GLY A 654 -44.76 44.68 13.34
N ASN A 655 -45.82 45.09 12.65
CA ASN A 655 -45.99 44.84 11.22
C ASN A 655 -46.09 46.17 10.47
N TYR A 656 -45.12 46.42 9.59
CA TYR A 656 -45.04 47.57 8.69
C TYR A 656 -45.03 47.15 7.21
N GLY A 657 -44.99 45.84 6.96
CA GLY A 657 -45.08 45.23 5.64
C GLY A 657 -46.47 44.66 5.33
N LYS A 658 -46.53 43.69 4.42
CA LYS A 658 -47.75 43.03 3.95
C LYS A 658 -48.03 41.75 4.72
N MET A 659 -49.30 41.50 5.00
CA MET A 659 -49.83 40.19 5.41
C MET A 659 -50.91 39.80 4.41
N ILE A 660 -50.77 38.64 3.78
CA ILE A 660 -51.61 38.19 2.67
C ILE A 660 -52.16 36.81 3.00
N SER A 661 -53.49 36.70 3.04
CA SER A 661 -54.19 35.43 3.18
C SER A 661 -55.50 35.48 2.41
N ASP A 662 -55.88 34.38 1.77
CA ASP A 662 -57.14 34.28 1.03
C ASP A 662 -58.33 34.07 1.98
N ASN A 663 -58.08 33.72 3.24
CA ASN A 663 -59.14 33.37 4.18
C ASN A 663 -58.94 33.99 5.57
N THR A 664 -57.97 33.53 6.39
CA THR A 664 -57.90 33.94 7.81
C THR A 664 -56.54 34.53 8.22
N VAL A 665 -56.59 35.65 8.95
CA VAL A 665 -55.45 36.20 9.70
C VAL A 665 -55.81 36.28 11.18
N GLU A 666 -55.14 35.51 12.01
CA GLU A 666 -55.29 35.47 13.48
C GLU A 666 -54.02 36.03 14.14
N ILE A 667 -54.18 37.02 15.03
CA ILE A 667 -53.09 37.61 15.79
C ILE A 667 -53.48 37.62 17.27
N HIS A 668 -52.69 36.94 18.09
CA HIS A 668 -52.85 36.93 19.54
C HIS A 668 -51.61 37.55 20.21
N THR A 669 -51.82 38.63 20.95
CA THR A 669 -50.79 39.32 21.74
C THR A 669 -51.12 39.19 23.23
N LYS A 670 -50.13 38.92 24.08
CA LYS A 670 -50.33 38.93 25.55
C LYS A 670 -50.25 40.32 26.19
N TYR A 671 -50.23 41.38 25.37
CA TYR A 671 -50.24 42.79 25.78
C TYR A 671 -51.26 43.57 24.97
#